data_AF-A0A5C8AW27-F1
#
_entry.id   AF-A0A5C8AW27-F1
#
_cell.length_a   1.000
_cell.length_b   1.000
_cell.length_c   1.000
_cell.angle_alpha   90.00
_cell.angle_beta   90.00
_cell.angle_gamma   90.00
#
_symmetry.space_group_name_H-M   'P 1'
#
loop_
_entity.id
_entity.type
_entity.pdbx_description
1 polymer ?
#
loop_
_entity_poly.entity_id
_entity_poly.type
_entity_poly.pdbx_seq_one_letter_code
_entity_poly.pdbx_strand_id
1 'polypeptide(L)'
;MPDIRLTSGNDTYTQPETDKDLWPTVLADSGDDNVRVYSGSVIGGKGNDTITQIYIENQLWRQAMVGYWDGPPGKVVVDLLGGWALDGWGTRDTLIGIENVAASWGDCDMYGSNNSNAFFLGGGKNLVDGRAGFDLVNLPIPGNTLISWSDFKFVVSIDGKRVDVTSTKLGDFSATLTNVEAIGYWLNDVHYQKTITELATVQDLATGGLVQGASNRWNASSALGTSVEVSFSFVAKAPSAGVGANQFRTFTTAEREIVRKILTEISGFAGITFKEIDEASGQTGAMRFGVSQQTSSKGTSYFPGEAGDSAGDVWMDIESMLNLAPGSEGYAALLHEIGHALGLRHPSNVDTNDHYTQEILPAFNQTVYSVMSQNYSSDGLFPSTWGNMDIAALRYLYGSKGVNTGNTSFVLGDVQASSQTSIIDDGGLDSLDASASKVGVSIDLQAGHLSSYGVTTSGTPAVNNMSIAVGTVIENLIGSNLDDYLLGNDADNNITGNYGNDWIDGGLGTDTALFLAPRNNYLITTAFGKTFVASRDGSSGFDTLLNIEKLQFSDGTLVLSSKALGADAEVIVDQGNTYTGTLPSSSDLASGAATYQLLKAAGSGVATVKANGEFTYFATPGGGVSDSFTYTLSDGKGNSNQYTVFVQINADAQTQNGTSGNDALLGTAVNDLINAQAGDDTITGAGGNDVIEGGAGVDTAVYKGKLADYKLTATGGGVYQVYSKTGIDGTDTLARVEKLQFSDMTVNLGVQAAALAAPAAGVQRLMELYVAFFNRVPDADGMAYWIGEMQAGRSINQIADIFYGAGVQFSSLTGFTATMTNTDFINVIYKNVLGRADGADAGGLAYWNGELTSGRATRGSLVSTILDAAHSFKGDTTWGWVANLLDNKIAVAKAFSIDWGLGYALPDDAIKHGMEIAAAVTPNDITKAIALIGINPGDLQLF
;
A
#
# COMPACT_ATOMS: atom_id res chain seq x y z
N MET A 1 47.57 11.26 -17.99
CA MET A 1 49.03 11.54 -18.00
C MET A 1 49.44 11.79 -16.56
N PRO A 2 50.63 11.37 -16.10
CA PRO A 2 51.04 11.63 -14.73
C PRO A 2 51.19 13.13 -14.50
N ASP A 3 50.72 13.62 -13.35
CA ASP A 3 50.92 15.00 -12.92
C ASP A 3 52.37 15.23 -12.50
N ILE A 4 53.00 14.18 -11.96
CA ILE A 4 54.37 14.17 -11.45
C ILE A 4 55.09 12.95 -11.99
N ARG A 5 56.24 13.15 -12.63
CA ARG A 5 57.07 12.07 -13.18
C ARG A 5 58.46 12.13 -12.55
N LEU A 6 58.82 11.10 -11.80
CA LEU A 6 60.14 10.92 -11.22
C LEU A 6 61.15 10.55 -12.33
N THR A 7 62.43 10.63 -12.00
CA THR A 7 63.52 10.34 -12.93
C THR A 7 63.76 8.83 -13.02
N SER A 8 64.66 8.40 -13.90
CA SER A 8 65.03 6.98 -14.00
C SER A 8 66.01 6.50 -12.92
N GLY A 9 66.36 7.36 -11.95
CA GLY A 9 67.24 7.04 -10.82
C GLY A 9 66.47 7.15 -9.50
N ASN A 10 67.05 6.67 -8.41
CA ASN A 10 66.38 6.60 -7.11
C ASN A 10 66.04 8.00 -6.57
N ASP A 11 64.75 8.30 -6.52
CA ASP A 11 64.17 9.56 -6.09
C ASP A 11 63.46 9.43 -4.73
N THR A 12 63.21 10.57 -4.09
CA THR A 12 62.34 10.63 -2.90
C THR A 12 61.33 11.74 -3.11
N TYR A 13 60.05 11.37 -3.10
CA TYR A 13 58.92 12.27 -3.21
C TYR A 13 58.07 12.20 -1.95
N THR A 14 57.73 13.36 -1.39
CA THR A 14 56.74 13.49 -0.34
C THR A 14 55.77 14.59 -0.75
N GLN A 15 54.49 14.24 -0.89
CA GLN A 15 53.44 15.20 -1.22
C GLN A 15 53.47 16.34 -0.19
N PRO A 16 53.54 17.60 -0.63
CA PRO A 16 53.45 18.73 0.28
C PRO A 16 52.13 18.70 1.05
N GLU A 17 52.15 19.05 2.35
CA GLU A 17 50.91 19.10 3.13
C GLU A 17 49.90 20.13 2.57
N THR A 18 50.37 21.17 1.88
CA THR A 18 49.52 22.14 1.17
C THR A 18 48.70 21.50 0.06
N ASP A 19 49.15 20.37 -0.47
CA ASP A 19 48.58 19.70 -1.64
C ASP A 19 47.80 18.45 -1.23
N LYS A 20 47.59 18.23 0.08
CA LYS A 20 46.94 17.02 0.62
C LYS A 20 45.52 16.78 0.12
N ASP A 21 44.85 17.84 -0.34
CA ASP A 21 43.48 17.86 -0.91
C ASP A 21 43.47 17.64 -2.44
N LEU A 22 44.63 17.63 -3.09
CA LEU A 22 44.74 17.28 -4.51
C LEU A 22 44.89 15.77 -4.67
N TRP A 23 44.40 15.24 -5.79
CA TRP A 23 44.57 13.83 -6.18
C TRP A 23 45.61 13.69 -7.31
N PRO A 24 46.91 13.88 -7.04
CA PRO A 24 47.93 13.80 -8.08
C PRO A 24 48.18 12.35 -8.51
N THR A 25 48.56 12.16 -9.77
CA THR A 25 49.16 10.91 -10.27
C THR A 25 50.69 11.05 -10.32
N VAL A 26 51.40 10.27 -9.49
CA VAL A 26 52.86 10.21 -9.44
C VAL A 26 53.36 8.96 -10.15
N LEU A 27 54.37 9.08 -11.01
CA LEU A 27 55.02 7.96 -11.71
C LEU A 27 56.48 7.82 -11.25
N ALA A 28 56.85 6.67 -10.67
CA ALA A 28 58.20 6.33 -10.17
C ALA A 28 59.18 5.80 -11.25
N ASP A 29 58.75 5.72 -12.51
CA ASP A 29 59.58 5.38 -13.69
C ASP A 29 60.42 4.09 -13.50
N SER A 30 61.73 4.16 -13.27
CA SER A 30 62.61 2.97 -13.19
C SER A 30 63.65 2.96 -12.07
N GLY A 31 63.67 3.98 -11.21
CA GLY A 31 64.55 4.03 -10.03
C GLY A 31 63.93 3.26 -8.86
N ASP A 32 64.70 2.90 -7.83
CA ASP A 32 64.11 2.43 -6.57
C ASP A 32 63.71 3.67 -5.72
N ASP A 33 62.48 4.12 -5.84
CA ASP A 33 62.00 5.39 -5.29
C ASP A 33 61.34 5.26 -3.92
N ASN A 34 61.28 6.36 -3.17
CA ASN A 34 60.50 6.47 -1.94
C ASN A 34 59.42 7.54 -2.12
N VAL A 35 58.17 7.10 -2.28
CA VAL A 35 57.02 7.95 -2.60
C VAL A 35 56.05 7.96 -1.42
N ARG A 36 55.78 9.15 -0.87
CA ARG A 36 54.89 9.34 0.28
C ARG A 36 53.78 10.33 -0.07
N VAL A 37 52.52 9.93 0.05
CA VAL A 37 51.35 10.76 -0.34
C VAL A 37 50.27 10.76 0.74
N TYR A 38 49.60 11.89 0.94
CA TYR A 38 48.38 12.00 1.74
C TYR A 38 47.15 11.48 0.99
N SER A 39 47.05 11.80 -0.31
CA SER A 39 46.04 11.27 -1.22
C SER A 39 46.53 11.35 -2.67
N GLY A 40 45.98 10.51 -3.55
CA GLY A 40 46.39 10.44 -4.96
C GLY A 40 46.71 9.03 -5.43
N SER A 41 47.25 8.93 -6.64
CA SER A 41 47.63 7.67 -7.28
C SER A 41 49.13 7.61 -7.51
N VAL A 42 49.75 6.49 -7.14
CA VAL A 42 51.19 6.24 -7.37
C VAL A 42 51.33 5.05 -8.31
N ILE A 43 52.01 5.28 -9.43
CA ILE A 43 52.39 4.25 -10.39
C ILE A 43 53.80 3.79 -10.04
N GLY A 44 53.95 2.54 -9.60
CA GLY A 44 55.23 1.99 -9.13
C GLY A 44 56.30 1.99 -10.22
N GLY A 45 55.95 1.72 -11.47
CA GLY A 45 56.95 1.66 -12.55
C GLY A 45 57.76 0.36 -12.48
N LYS A 46 59.06 0.41 -12.73
CA LYS A 46 59.96 -0.78 -12.84
C LYS A 46 60.94 -0.93 -11.67
N GLY A 47 60.88 -0.04 -10.68
CA GLY A 47 61.79 -0.01 -9.55
C GLY A 47 61.39 -0.99 -8.45
N ASN A 48 62.18 -1.09 -7.39
CA ASN A 48 61.72 -1.64 -6.11
C ASN A 48 61.30 -0.48 -5.21
N ASP A 49 60.10 0.03 -5.44
CA ASP A 49 59.65 1.29 -4.88
C ASP A 49 59.06 1.12 -3.48
N THR A 50 59.21 2.14 -2.63
CA THR A 50 58.53 2.22 -1.33
C THR A 50 57.42 3.26 -1.42
N ILE A 51 56.17 2.80 -1.39
CA ILE A 51 54.98 3.63 -1.54
C ILE A 51 54.25 3.68 -0.19
N THR A 52 54.12 4.89 0.37
CA THR A 52 53.57 5.10 1.72
C THR A 52 52.39 6.07 1.70
N GLN A 53 51.26 5.65 2.27
CA GLN A 53 50.19 6.56 2.65
C GLN A 53 50.56 7.32 3.93
N ILE A 54 50.42 8.64 3.90
CA ILE A 54 50.57 9.52 5.06
C ILE A 54 49.21 9.70 5.71
N TYR A 55 49.02 9.12 6.90
CA TYR A 55 47.79 9.29 7.67
C TYR A 55 47.73 10.64 8.39
N ILE A 56 46.54 11.23 8.39
CA ILE A 56 46.18 12.34 9.25
C ILE A 56 45.10 11.84 10.21
N GLU A 57 45.31 12.05 11.51
CA GLU A 57 44.35 11.67 12.54
C GLU A 57 42.97 12.29 12.25
N ASN A 58 41.91 11.48 12.32
CA ASN A 58 40.53 11.87 12.01
C ASN A 58 40.24 12.26 10.53
N GLN A 59 41.14 11.96 9.59
CA GLN A 59 40.90 12.14 8.14
C GLN A 59 41.09 10.83 7.37
N LEU A 60 40.48 9.75 7.88
CA LEU A 60 40.56 8.41 7.29
C LEU A 60 39.91 8.29 5.91
N TRP A 61 39.14 9.30 5.49
CA TRP A 61 38.58 9.41 4.14
C TRP A 61 39.63 9.72 3.06
N ARG A 62 40.83 10.16 3.45
CA ARG A 62 41.95 10.31 2.52
C ARG A 62 42.58 8.95 2.24
N GLN A 63 42.77 8.65 0.97
CA GLN A 63 43.30 7.37 0.54
C GLN A 63 44.35 7.56 -0.54
N ALA A 64 45.38 6.72 -0.48
CA ALA A 64 46.35 6.56 -1.55
C ALA A 64 46.02 5.29 -2.35
N MET A 65 46.12 5.38 -3.67
CA MET A 65 46.00 4.25 -4.57
C MET A 65 47.35 3.92 -5.19
N VAL A 66 47.70 2.63 -5.25
CA VAL A 66 48.81 2.17 -6.08
C VAL A 66 48.26 1.65 -7.41
N GLY A 67 48.91 1.99 -8.53
CA GLY A 67 48.50 1.61 -9.86
C GLY A 67 49.58 0.86 -10.63
N TYR A 68 49.18 -0.20 -11.33
CA TYR A 68 50.04 -0.99 -12.22
C TYR A 68 49.47 -1.05 -13.65
N TRP A 69 48.63 -0.08 -14.03
CA TRP A 69 48.00 -0.04 -15.36
C TRP A 69 48.98 0.12 -16.53
N ASP A 70 50.20 0.57 -16.25
CA ASP A 70 51.31 0.69 -17.21
C ASP A 70 52.24 -0.54 -17.21
N GLY A 71 51.92 -1.56 -16.41
CA GLY A 71 52.67 -2.79 -16.28
C GLY A 71 52.83 -3.56 -17.59
N PRO A 72 53.87 -4.40 -17.71
CA PRO A 72 54.09 -5.22 -18.90
C PRO A 72 53.06 -6.37 -18.93
N PRO A 73 53.02 -7.22 -19.97
CA PRO A 73 52.12 -8.37 -19.99
C PRO A 73 52.41 -9.46 -18.92
N GLY A 74 53.38 -9.22 -18.03
CA GLY A 74 53.68 -10.12 -16.91
C GLY A 74 52.60 -10.03 -15.83
N LYS A 75 52.40 -11.13 -15.09
CA LYS A 75 51.39 -11.19 -14.03
C LYS A 75 51.76 -10.26 -12.87
N VAL A 76 50.85 -9.34 -12.51
CA VAL A 76 50.99 -8.48 -11.33
C VAL A 76 50.45 -9.22 -10.11
N VAL A 77 51.13 -9.12 -8.97
CA VAL A 77 50.68 -9.75 -7.71
C VAL A 77 50.78 -8.74 -6.57
N VAL A 78 49.68 -8.44 -5.89
CA VAL A 78 49.63 -7.46 -4.79
C VAL A 78 49.16 -8.13 -3.51
N ASP A 79 49.86 -7.96 -2.40
CA ASP A 79 49.43 -8.38 -1.07
C ASP A 79 49.50 -7.19 -0.10
N LEU A 80 48.35 -6.60 0.21
CA LEU A 80 48.23 -5.41 1.05
C LEU A 80 48.55 -5.71 2.52
N LEU A 81 48.12 -6.86 3.06
CA LEU A 81 48.50 -7.29 4.41
C LEU A 81 50.00 -7.57 4.52
N GLY A 82 50.58 -8.16 3.47
CA GLY A 82 52.01 -8.38 3.36
C GLY A 82 52.80 -7.09 3.17
N GLY A 83 52.16 -6.03 2.69
CA GLY A 83 52.76 -4.73 2.39
C GLY A 83 53.69 -4.78 1.17
N TRP A 84 53.33 -5.51 0.11
CA TRP A 84 54.16 -5.60 -1.08
C TRP A 84 53.38 -5.85 -2.38
N ALA A 85 54.02 -5.56 -3.51
CA ALA A 85 53.55 -5.93 -4.84
C ALA A 85 54.69 -6.39 -5.76
N LEU A 86 54.40 -7.32 -6.67
CA LEU A 86 55.21 -7.64 -7.83
C LEU A 86 54.59 -6.93 -9.03
N ASP A 87 55.33 -5.98 -9.59
CA ASP A 87 54.89 -5.01 -10.61
C ASP A 87 54.79 -5.59 -12.05
N GLY A 88 55.08 -6.87 -12.22
CA GLY A 88 55.13 -7.56 -13.51
C GLY A 88 56.43 -7.35 -14.31
N TRP A 89 57.28 -6.40 -13.92
CA TRP A 89 58.62 -6.16 -14.52
C TRP A 89 59.71 -7.05 -13.93
N GLY A 90 59.40 -7.79 -12.85
CA GLY A 90 60.33 -8.67 -12.13
C GLY A 90 60.91 -8.05 -10.87
N THR A 91 60.38 -6.89 -10.48
CA THR A 91 60.76 -6.08 -9.31
C THR A 91 59.65 -6.12 -8.25
N ARG A 92 59.98 -5.67 -7.03
CA ARG A 92 59.08 -5.77 -5.88
C ARG A 92 58.97 -4.45 -5.12
N ASP A 93 57.76 -3.92 -5.08
CA ASP A 93 57.42 -2.73 -4.33
C ASP A 93 57.05 -3.07 -2.89
N THR A 94 57.33 -2.11 -2.00
CA THR A 94 56.93 -2.09 -0.59
C THR A 94 55.77 -1.11 -0.42
N LEU A 95 54.64 -1.61 0.07
CA LEU A 95 53.41 -0.84 0.26
C LEU A 95 53.17 -0.62 1.76
N ILE A 96 52.96 0.62 2.17
CA ILE A 96 52.75 0.99 3.58
C ILE A 96 51.46 1.80 3.70
N GLY A 97 50.44 1.21 4.32
CA GLY A 97 49.14 1.85 4.55
C GLY A 97 48.30 2.07 3.30
N ILE A 98 48.57 1.31 2.23
CA ILE A 98 47.82 1.37 0.96
C ILE A 98 46.62 0.42 1.05
N GLU A 99 45.43 0.93 0.74
CA GLU A 99 44.19 0.13 0.75
C GLU A 99 43.49 0.09 -0.63
N ASN A 100 43.98 0.85 -1.61
CA ASN A 100 43.41 0.93 -2.95
C ASN A 100 44.43 0.48 -4.01
N VAL A 101 44.01 -0.39 -4.92
CA VAL A 101 44.87 -0.97 -5.96
C VAL A 101 44.19 -0.86 -7.32
N ALA A 102 44.89 -0.31 -8.30
CA ALA A 102 44.50 -0.38 -9.70
C ALA A 102 45.37 -1.38 -10.46
N ALA A 103 44.71 -2.39 -11.02
CA ALA A 103 45.31 -3.52 -11.71
C ALA A 103 45.92 -3.14 -13.07
N SER A 104 46.69 -4.06 -13.62
CA SER A 104 47.19 -3.97 -14.99
C SER A 104 46.13 -4.38 -16.02
N TRP A 105 46.43 -4.21 -17.31
CA TRP A 105 45.60 -4.76 -18.39
C TRP A 105 45.84 -6.26 -18.66
N GLY A 106 46.80 -6.87 -17.98
CA GLY A 106 47.05 -8.33 -17.98
C GLY A 106 46.56 -9.00 -16.69
N ASP A 107 46.89 -10.28 -16.53
CA ASP A 107 46.49 -11.07 -15.36
C ASP A 107 47.01 -10.47 -14.04
N CYS A 108 46.15 -10.38 -13.04
CA CYS A 108 46.50 -9.84 -11.71
C CYS A 108 45.98 -10.74 -10.58
N ASP A 109 46.81 -10.99 -9.56
CA ASP A 109 46.36 -11.53 -8.27
C ASP A 109 46.44 -10.43 -7.21
N MET A 110 45.35 -10.13 -6.53
CA MET A 110 45.28 -9.08 -5.52
C MET A 110 44.71 -9.62 -4.22
N TYR A 111 45.42 -9.40 -3.12
CA TYR A 111 45.04 -9.82 -1.79
C TYR A 111 44.93 -8.59 -0.88
N GLY A 112 43.76 -8.41 -0.26
CA GLY A 112 43.44 -7.31 0.62
C GLY A 112 44.14 -7.35 1.97
N SER A 113 43.74 -6.46 2.85
CA SER A 113 44.26 -6.32 4.21
C SER A 113 43.22 -6.79 5.24
N ASN A 114 43.25 -6.26 6.46
CA ASN A 114 42.16 -6.43 7.43
C ASN A 114 41.23 -5.18 7.47
N ASN A 115 41.48 -4.22 6.58
CA ASN A 115 40.71 -2.99 6.42
C ASN A 115 39.92 -3.05 5.12
N SER A 116 38.95 -2.13 4.95
CA SER A 116 38.24 -1.97 3.69
C SER A 116 39.15 -1.61 2.52
N ASN A 117 39.10 -2.41 1.45
CA ASN A 117 39.88 -2.21 0.24
C ASN A 117 39.02 -1.82 -0.98
N ALA A 118 39.64 -1.11 -1.92
CA ALA A 118 39.08 -0.91 -3.25
C ALA A 118 40.03 -1.43 -4.32
N PHE A 119 39.56 -2.38 -5.13
CA PHE A 119 40.30 -2.94 -6.26
C PHE A 119 39.70 -2.42 -7.55
N PHE A 120 40.52 -1.91 -8.47
CA PHE A 120 40.10 -1.45 -9.79
C PHE A 120 40.70 -2.38 -10.83
N LEU A 121 39.86 -3.21 -11.45
CA LEU A 121 40.30 -4.23 -12.39
C LEU A 121 40.58 -3.65 -13.78
N GLY A 122 41.55 -4.25 -14.46
CA GLY A 122 41.82 -4.03 -15.89
C GLY A 122 41.32 -5.20 -16.73
N GLY A 123 42.07 -5.55 -17.78
CA GLY A 123 41.81 -6.70 -18.64
C GLY A 123 42.26 -8.04 -18.03
N GLY A 124 42.36 -9.08 -18.86
CA GLY A 124 42.95 -10.38 -18.49
C GLY A 124 42.18 -11.17 -17.43
N LYS A 125 42.87 -12.12 -16.80
CA LYS A 125 42.33 -13.05 -15.80
C LYS A 125 42.79 -12.64 -14.41
N ASN A 126 41.83 -12.30 -13.57
CA ASN A 126 42.07 -11.67 -12.29
C ASN A 126 41.66 -12.60 -11.13
N LEU A 127 42.43 -12.57 -10.05
CA LEU A 127 42.05 -13.13 -8.76
C LEU A 127 42.06 -12.00 -7.74
N VAL A 128 40.97 -11.87 -6.98
CA VAL A 128 40.91 -10.93 -5.86
C VAL A 128 40.45 -11.67 -4.63
N ASP A 129 41.17 -11.51 -3.53
CA ASP A 129 40.73 -11.93 -2.20
C ASP A 129 40.72 -10.72 -1.28
N GLY A 130 39.54 -10.18 -0.96
CA GLY A 130 39.42 -8.99 -0.10
C GLY A 130 39.88 -9.24 1.34
N ARG A 131 39.84 -10.51 1.78
CA ARG A 131 40.11 -10.97 3.15
C ARG A 131 39.08 -10.43 4.15
N ALA A 132 39.44 -9.42 4.93
CA ALA A 132 38.58 -8.90 5.99
C ALA A 132 38.45 -7.39 5.84
N GLY A 133 37.25 -6.86 6.04
CA GLY A 133 36.95 -5.47 5.77
C GLY A 133 35.62 -5.37 5.03
N PHE A 134 35.36 -4.20 4.47
CA PHE A 134 34.36 -4.05 3.42
C PHE A 134 35.12 -3.76 2.14
N ASP A 135 35.07 -4.70 1.20
CA ASP A 135 35.87 -4.71 0.00
C ASP A 135 35.01 -4.47 -1.23
N LEU A 136 35.45 -3.52 -2.06
CA LEU A 136 34.81 -3.13 -3.29
C LEU A 136 35.69 -3.49 -4.48
N VAL A 137 35.15 -4.24 -5.43
CA VAL A 137 35.80 -4.53 -6.71
C VAL A 137 35.14 -3.76 -7.84
N ASN A 138 35.88 -2.83 -8.44
CA ASN A 138 35.47 -2.08 -9.61
C ASN A 138 35.85 -2.82 -10.90
N LEU A 139 34.86 -3.17 -11.71
CA LEU A 139 35.01 -3.81 -13.01
C LEU A 139 35.63 -2.84 -14.05
N PRO A 140 36.34 -3.38 -15.05
CA PRO A 140 37.03 -2.55 -16.04
C PRO A 140 36.07 -1.81 -16.98
N ILE A 141 36.45 -0.58 -17.34
CA ILE A 141 35.80 0.21 -18.40
C ILE A 141 36.89 0.68 -19.38
N PRO A 142 37.06 0.02 -20.53
CA PRO A 142 38.04 0.44 -21.53
C PRO A 142 37.55 1.65 -22.31
N GLY A 143 38.10 2.84 -22.01
CA GLY A 143 37.89 4.06 -22.78
C GLY A 143 36.40 4.46 -22.94
N ASN A 144 36.01 4.91 -24.14
CA ASN A 144 34.64 5.32 -24.48
C ASN A 144 33.68 4.13 -24.75
N THR A 145 34.00 2.91 -24.31
CA THR A 145 33.13 1.75 -24.55
C THR A 145 32.00 1.72 -23.54
N LEU A 146 30.75 1.83 -24.01
CA LEU A 146 29.57 1.65 -23.16
C LEU A 146 29.43 0.18 -22.76
N ILE A 147 29.63 -0.09 -21.47
CA ILE A 147 29.47 -1.40 -20.84
C ILE A 147 28.50 -1.23 -19.66
N SER A 148 27.57 -2.16 -19.54
CA SER A 148 26.53 -2.20 -18.49
C SER A 148 26.56 -3.53 -17.72
N TRP A 149 25.75 -3.63 -16.66
CA TRP A 149 25.61 -4.87 -15.87
C TRP A 149 25.27 -6.10 -16.73
N SER A 150 24.45 -5.94 -17.78
CA SER A 150 24.09 -6.99 -18.73
C SER A 150 25.24 -7.54 -19.57
N ASP A 151 26.37 -6.84 -19.63
CA ASP A 151 27.57 -7.29 -20.35
C ASP A 151 28.49 -8.16 -19.48
N PHE A 152 28.16 -8.30 -18.19
CA PHE A 152 28.86 -9.15 -17.25
C PHE A 152 27.95 -10.29 -16.78
N LYS A 153 28.54 -11.47 -16.62
CA LYS A 153 27.88 -12.62 -15.99
C LYS A 153 28.55 -12.88 -14.65
N PHE A 154 27.73 -12.96 -13.62
CA PHE A 154 28.12 -13.26 -12.25
C PHE A 154 27.66 -14.67 -11.89
N VAL A 155 28.54 -15.45 -11.28
CA VAL A 155 28.19 -16.72 -10.65
C VAL A 155 28.63 -16.63 -9.20
N VAL A 156 27.66 -16.51 -8.31
CA VAL A 156 27.86 -16.32 -6.88
C VAL A 156 27.80 -17.68 -6.19
N SER A 157 28.78 -18.00 -5.34
CA SER A 157 28.72 -19.19 -4.49
C SER A 157 27.57 -19.08 -3.49
N ILE A 158 27.04 -20.22 -3.04
CA ILE A 158 25.83 -20.20 -2.19
C ILE A 158 26.02 -19.47 -0.86
N ASP A 159 27.26 -19.38 -0.36
CA ASP A 159 27.65 -18.66 0.84
C ASP A 159 28.02 -17.18 0.59
N GLY A 160 27.95 -16.73 -0.68
CA GLY A 160 28.34 -15.40 -1.14
C GLY A 160 29.81 -15.05 -1.00
N LYS A 161 30.67 -16.02 -0.62
CA LYS A 161 32.09 -15.75 -0.38
C LYS A 161 32.94 -15.79 -1.64
N ARG A 162 32.40 -16.28 -2.76
CA ARG A 162 33.09 -16.33 -4.05
C ARG A 162 32.17 -15.85 -5.16
N VAL A 163 32.69 -15.01 -6.04
CA VAL A 163 32.01 -14.59 -7.27
C VAL A 163 32.93 -14.80 -8.45
N ASP A 164 32.50 -15.59 -9.43
CA ASP A 164 33.16 -15.67 -10.72
C ASP A 164 32.48 -14.69 -11.68
N VAL A 165 33.27 -13.79 -12.26
CA VAL A 165 32.83 -12.75 -13.19
C VAL A 165 33.42 -13.02 -14.57
N THR A 166 32.59 -12.96 -15.59
CA THR A 166 33.01 -13.00 -17.00
C THR A 166 32.34 -11.89 -17.77
N SER A 167 32.92 -11.45 -18.89
CA SER A 167 32.33 -10.43 -19.76
C SER A 167 32.01 -10.98 -21.14
N THR A 168 30.88 -10.54 -21.70
CA THR A 168 30.50 -10.82 -23.09
C THR A 168 31.11 -9.81 -24.08
N LYS A 169 31.58 -8.65 -23.58
CA LYS A 169 32.17 -7.57 -24.41
C LYS A 169 33.69 -7.46 -24.27
N LEU A 170 34.26 -7.85 -23.14
CA LEU A 170 35.68 -7.68 -22.84
C LEU A 170 36.49 -8.94 -23.08
N GLY A 171 36.72 -9.28 -24.35
CA GLY A 171 37.73 -10.27 -24.76
C GLY A 171 37.84 -11.52 -23.87
N ASP A 172 39.01 -11.72 -23.27
CA ASP A 172 39.34 -12.81 -22.35
C ASP A 172 39.22 -12.43 -20.85
N PHE A 173 38.52 -11.32 -20.54
CA PHE A 173 38.33 -10.86 -19.18
C PHE A 173 37.58 -11.90 -18.33
N SER A 174 38.18 -12.22 -17.19
CA SER A 174 37.52 -12.94 -16.11
C SER A 174 38.09 -12.52 -14.77
N ALA A 175 37.27 -12.63 -13.72
CA ALA A 175 37.72 -12.42 -12.36
C ALA A 175 37.15 -13.48 -11.43
N THR A 176 37.97 -13.98 -10.51
CA THR A 176 37.51 -14.78 -9.37
C THR A 176 37.71 -13.95 -8.12
N LEU A 177 36.60 -13.55 -7.52
CA LEU A 177 36.57 -12.69 -6.35
C LEU A 177 36.23 -13.54 -5.13
N THR A 178 36.97 -13.41 -4.04
CA THR A 178 36.68 -14.06 -2.76
C THR A 178 36.68 -13.06 -1.62
N ASN A 179 35.76 -13.23 -0.66
CA ASN A 179 35.60 -12.31 0.49
C ASN A 179 35.52 -10.85 0.03
N VAL A 180 34.56 -10.57 -0.85
CA VAL A 180 34.28 -9.23 -1.39
C VAL A 180 32.81 -8.93 -1.11
N GLU A 181 32.49 -7.72 -0.65
CA GLU A 181 31.13 -7.33 -0.27
C GLU A 181 30.36 -6.67 -1.42
N ALA A 182 31.06 -5.99 -2.32
CA ALA A 182 30.43 -5.28 -3.42
C ALA A 182 31.25 -5.27 -4.72
N ILE A 183 30.53 -5.21 -5.84
CA ILE A 183 31.09 -5.02 -7.17
C ILE A 183 30.52 -3.73 -7.74
N GLY A 184 31.34 -2.93 -8.42
CA GLY A 184 30.87 -1.71 -9.07
C GLY A 184 31.60 -1.37 -10.36
N TYR A 185 31.22 -0.27 -10.99
CA TYR A 185 31.93 0.31 -12.13
C TYR A 185 31.58 1.81 -12.27
N TRP A 186 32.46 2.60 -12.88
CA TRP A 186 32.33 4.06 -13.01
C TRP A 186 32.02 4.51 -14.43
N LEU A 187 30.80 4.94 -14.72
CA LEU A 187 30.42 5.43 -16.04
C LEU A 187 30.02 6.91 -15.97
N ASN A 188 30.68 7.77 -16.75
CA ASN A 188 30.42 9.21 -16.82
C ASN A 188 30.36 9.89 -15.43
N ASP A 189 31.36 9.63 -14.58
CA ASP A 189 31.46 10.12 -13.20
C ASP A 189 30.36 9.62 -12.24
N VAL A 190 29.55 8.65 -12.66
CA VAL A 190 28.57 7.96 -11.81
C VAL A 190 29.07 6.56 -11.47
N HIS A 191 29.08 6.24 -10.17
CA HIS A 191 29.43 4.92 -9.67
C HIS A 191 28.19 4.04 -9.55
N TYR A 192 28.16 2.95 -10.32
CA TYR A 192 27.14 1.91 -10.23
C TYR A 192 27.68 0.76 -9.39
N GLN A 193 26.96 0.34 -8.35
CA GLN A 193 27.41 -0.69 -7.43
C GLN A 193 26.28 -1.65 -7.09
N LYS A 194 26.59 -2.94 -6.95
CA LYS A 194 25.73 -3.99 -6.40
C LYS A 194 26.48 -4.77 -5.32
N THR A 195 25.80 -5.10 -4.23
CA THR A 195 26.28 -6.03 -3.22
C THR A 195 26.28 -7.45 -3.76
N ILE A 196 27.03 -8.37 -3.13
CA ILE A 196 27.02 -9.77 -3.56
C ILE A 196 25.63 -10.42 -3.40
N THR A 197 24.89 -10.03 -2.36
CA THR A 197 23.51 -10.51 -2.15
C THR A 197 22.59 -10.13 -3.32
N GLU A 198 22.71 -8.92 -3.87
CA GLU A 198 21.93 -8.46 -5.04
C GLU A 198 22.37 -9.13 -6.36
N LEU A 199 23.55 -9.74 -6.39
CA LEU A 199 24.05 -10.48 -7.56
C LEU A 199 23.74 -11.98 -7.47
N ALA A 200 23.40 -12.49 -6.28
CA ALA A 200 23.07 -13.89 -6.09
C ALA A 200 21.70 -14.19 -6.70
N THR A 201 21.60 -15.26 -7.48
CA THR A 201 20.33 -15.68 -8.09
C THR A 201 19.71 -16.82 -7.30
N VAL A 202 18.39 -16.78 -7.10
CA VAL A 202 17.62 -17.87 -6.46
C VAL A 202 17.86 -19.21 -7.16
N GLN A 203 18.08 -19.20 -8.49
CA GLN A 203 18.39 -20.40 -9.27
C GLN A 203 19.72 -21.06 -8.85
N ASP A 204 20.79 -20.27 -8.74
CA ASP A 204 22.11 -20.78 -8.35
C ASP A 204 22.09 -21.25 -6.89
N LEU A 205 21.43 -20.47 -6.02
CA LEU A 205 21.25 -20.83 -4.60
C LEU A 205 20.45 -22.11 -4.43
N ALA A 206 19.37 -22.30 -5.18
CA ALA A 206 18.54 -23.51 -5.10
C ALA A 206 19.31 -24.75 -5.59
N THR A 207 19.98 -24.65 -6.74
CA THR A 207 20.64 -25.80 -7.36
C THR A 207 21.97 -26.18 -6.69
N GLY A 208 22.69 -25.22 -6.10
CA GLY A 208 23.90 -25.47 -5.32
C GLY A 208 23.64 -25.72 -3.82
N GLY A 209 22.57 -25.15 -3.28
CA GLY A 209 22.33 -25.04 -1.84
C GLY A 209 21.25 -25.95 -1.29
N LEU A 210 20.19 -26.25 -2.07
CA LEU A 210 19.11 -27.15 -1.63
C LEU A 210 19.22 -28.55 -2.22
N VAL A 211 19.88 -28.74 -3.36
CA VAL A 211 20.07 -30.10 -3.88
C VAL A 211 21.10 -30.83 -3.03
N GLN A 212 20.71 -31.94 -2.38
CA GLN A 212 21.63 -32.75 -1.56
C GLN A 212 22.79 -33.31 -2.39
N GLY A 213 22.50 -33.74 -3.61
CA GLY A 213 23.49 -34.24 -4.56
C GLY A 213 22.86 -34.99 -5.72
N ALA A 214 23.58 -35.10 -6.85
CA ALA A 214 23.07 -35.77 -8.05
C ALA A 214 22.79 -37.27 -7.86
N SER A 215 23.38 -37.89 -6.83
CA SER A 215 23.15 -39.27 -6.39
C SER A 215 21.87 -39.46 -5.57
N ASN A 216 21.37 -38.39 -4.95
CA ASN A 216 20.29 -38.43 -3.96
C ASN A 216 18.94 -38.07 -4.56
N ARG A 217 18.62 -38.68 -5.71
CA ARG A 217 17.35 -38.50 -6.44
C ARG A 217 16.90 -39.81 -7.11
N TRP A 218 15.62 -39.93 -7.42
CA TRP A 218 15.01 -41.19 -7.88
C TRP A 218 15.53 -41.76 -9.21
N ASN A 219 16.09 -40.91 -10.08
CA ASN A 219 16.68 -41.32 -11.36
C ASN A 219 18.16 -40.91 -11.49
N ALA A 220 18.93 -41.07 -10.42
CA ALA A 220 20.34 -40.69 -10.33
C ALA A 220 21.24 -41.17 -11.49
N SER A 221 20.88 -42.29 -12.14
CA SER A 221 21.61 -42.83 -13.30
C SER A 221 21.35 -42.10 -14.63
N SER A 222 20.31 -41.29 -14.72
CA SER A 222 19.97 -40.48 -15.90
C SER A 222 20.64 -39.11 -15.84
N ALA A 223 20.55 -38.28 -16.89
CA ALA A 223 20.97 -36.89 -16.78
C ALA A 223 20.06 -36.11 -15.80
N LEU A 224 20.56 -35.03 -15.19
CA LEU A 224 19.72 -34.08 -14.46
C LEU A 224 18.66 -33.48 -15.39
N GLY A 225 17.50 -33.14 -14.85
CA GLY A 225 16.37 -32.65 -15.65
C GLY A 225 15.60 -33.74 -16.41
N THR A 226 15.96 -35.02 -16.26
CA THR A 226 15.22 -36.12 -16.87
C THR A 226 13.98 -36.46 -16.04
N SER A 227 12.83 -36.62 -16.69
CA SER A 227 11.58 -36.99 -16.02
C SER A 227 11.61 -38.39 -15.41
N VAL A 228 10.85 -38.63 -14.34
CA VAL A 228 10.78 -39.92 -13.64
C VAL A 228 9.38 -40.21 -13.08
N GLU A 229 8.94 -41.47 -13.11
CA GLU A 229 7.78 -41.95 -12.35
C GLU A 229 8.26 -42.63 -11.06
N VAL A 230 7.71 -42.23 -9.91
CA VAL A 230 8.05 -42.77 -8.59
C VAL A 230 6.79 -43.40 -7.98
N SER A 231 6.90 -44.63 -7.51
CA SER A 231 5.80 -45.26 -6.78
C SER A 231 5.75 -44.79 -5.33
N PHE A 232 4.56 -44.61 -4.76
CA PHE A 232 4.39 -44.29 -3.35
C PHE A 232 3.32 -45.16 -2.70
N SER A 233 3.38 -45.33 -1.38
CA SER A 233 2.35 -46.05 -0.62
C SER A 233 2.12 -45.46 0.76
N PHE A 234 0.98 -45.79 1.37
CA PHE A 234 0.70 -45.45 2.77
C PHE A 234 0.95 -46.67 3.64
N VAL A 235 1.76 -46.51 4.69
CA VAL A 235 2.16 -47.63 5.55
C VAL A 235 0.91 -48.26 6.19
N ALA A 236 0.69 -49.55 5.94
CA ALA A 236 -0.51 -50.26 6.41
C ALA A 236 -0.31 -50.93 7.78
N LYS A 237 0.94 -51.18 8.17
CA LYS A 237 1.31 -51.86 9.42
C LYS A 237 2.58 -51.26 10.02
N ALA A 238 2.60 -51.15 11.35
CA ALA A 238 3.75 -50.70 12.11
C ALA A 238 5.03 -51.50 11.75
N PRO A 239 6.15 -50.84 11.42
CA PRO A 239 7.47 -51.45 11.34
C PRO A 239 7.88 -52.11 12.67
N SER A 240 8.75 -53.12 12.61
CA SER A 240 9.25 -53.81 13.81
C SER A 240 10.26 -52.99 14.63
N ALA A 241 10.87 -51.96 14.04
CA ALA A 241 11.85 -51.06 14.64
C ALA A 241 11.90 -49.73 13.87
N GLY A 242 12.65 -48.76 14.37
CA GLY A 242 12.83 -47.44 13.74
C GLY A 242 11.74 -46.43 14.11
N VAL A 243 11.80 -45.25 13.48
CA VAL A 243 10.93 -44.10 13.77
C VAL A 243 9.43 -44.44 13.65
N GLY A 244 9.08 -45.36 12.76
CA GLY A 244 7.71 -45.79 12.54
C GLY A 244 7.11 -46.76 13.57
N ALA A 245 7.91 -47.32 14.48
CA ALA A 245 7.43 -48.37 15.40
C ALA A 245 6.66 -47.83 16.61
N ASN A 246 6.95 -46.60 17.03
CA ASN A 246 6.41 -46.02 18.26
C ASN A 246 5.02 -45.41 18.04
N GLN A 247 4.00 -45.91 18.76
CA GLN A 247 2.61 -45.41 18.68
C GLN A 247 2.09 -45.22 17.25
N PHE A 248 2.44 -46.15 16.35
CA PHE A 248 2.04 -46.10 14.96
C PHE A 248 0.53 -45.94 14.78
N ARG A 249 0.14 -45.08 13.84
CA ARG A 249 -1.21 -45.07 13.25
C ARG A 249 -1.14 -44.96 11.74
N THR A 250 -2.18 -45.48 11.09
CA THR A 250 -2.31 -45.30 9.64
C THR A 250 -2.74 -43.87 9.31
N PHE A 251 -2.34 -43.40 8.13
CA PHE A 251 -2.94 -42.20 7.53
C PHE A 251 -4.45 -42.41 7.35
N THR A 252 -5.23 -41.45 7.85
CA THR A 252 -6.67 -41.35 7.60
C THR A 252 -6.94 -41.01 6.14
N THR A 253 -8.15 -41.28 5.65
CA THR A 253 -8.52 -40.97 4.26
C THR A 253 -8.28 -39.50 3.89
N ALA A 254 -8.61 -38.56 4.79
CA ALA A 254 -8.41 -37.13 4.54
C ALA A 254 -6.92 -36.75 4.43
N GLU A 255 -6.08 -37.28 5.31
CA GLU A 255 -4.63 -37.05 5.26
C GLU A 255 -4.01 -37.64 3.96
N ARG A 256 -4.50 -38.80 3.50
CA ARG A 256 -4.05 -39.39 2.21
C ARG A 256 -4.37 -38.49 1.02
N GLU A 257 -5.56 -37.90 1.00
CA GLU A 257 -5.95 -36.96 -0.06
C GLU A 257 -5.07 -35.71 -0.08
N ILE A 258 -4.62 -35.23 1.08
CA ILE A 258 -3.68 -34.11 1.18
C ILE A 258 -2.33 -34.47 0.56
N VAL A 259 -1.76 -35.63 0.92
CA VAL A 259 -0.51 -36.12 0.31
C VAL A 259 -0.66 -36.26 -1.21
N ARG A 260 -1.75 -36.85 -1.69
CA ARG A 260 -2.02 -36.98 -3.14
C ARG A 260 -2.07 -35.63 -3.85
N LYS A 261 -2.69 -34.61 -3.24
CA LYS A 261 -2.73 -33.25 -3.78
C LYS A 261 -1.35 -32.63 -3.88
N ILE A 262 -0.54 -32.72 -2.82
CA ILE A 262 0.85 -32.23 -2.82
C ILE A 262 1.67 -32.90 -3.92
N LEU A 263 1.60 -34.23 -4.03
CA LEU A 263 2.33 -34.97 -5.08
C LEU A 263 1.84 -34.62 -6.50
N THR A 264 0.54 -34.34 -6.65
CA THR A 264 -0.04 -33.87 -7.92
C THR A 264 0.44 -32.46 -8.28
N GLU A 265 0.52 -31.56 -7.31
CA GLU A 265 1.05 -30.20 -7.47
C GLU A 265 2.50 -30.23 -7.96
N ILE A 266 3.37 -31.02 -7.32
CA ILE A 266 4.76 -31.23 -7.75
C ILE A 266 4.82 -31.76 -9.19
N SER A 267 3.94 -32.72 -9.52
CA SER A 267 3.84 -33.26 -10.87
C SER A 267 3.37 -32.24 -11.91
N GLY A 268 2.75 -31.14 -11.47
CA GLY A 268 2.28 -30.05 -12.31
C GLY A 268 3.41 -29.14 -12.78
N PHE A 269 4.38 -28.84 -11.92
CA PHE A 269 5.48 -27.91 -12.26
C PHE A 269 6.83 -28.59 -12.56
N ALA A 270 7.00 -29.85 -12.18
CA ALA A 270 8.23 -30.63 -12.39
C ALA A 270 7.99 -31.93 -13.18
N GLY A 271 9.06 -32.46 -13.77
CA GLY A 271 9.07 -33.70 -14.56
C GLY A 271 8.98 -34.99 -13.76
N ILE A 272 8.50 -34.96 -12.52
CA ILE A 272 8.26 -36.14 -11.71
C ILE A 272 6.76 -36.48 -11.70
N THR A 273 6.41 -37.77 -11.70
CA THR A 273 5.02 -38.24 -11.56
C THR A 273 4.94 -39.34 -10.51
N PHE A 274 3.81 -39.43 -9.81
CA PHE A 274 3.65 -40.35 -8.70
C PHE A 274 2.57 -41.41 -8.97
N LYS A 275 2.88 -42.66 -8.61
CA LYS A 275 1.97 -43.79 -8.77
C LYS A 275 1.72 -44.48 -7.43
N GLU A 276 0.48 -44.41 -6.95
CA GLU A 276 0.13 -45.05 -5.69
C GLU A 276 0.11 -46.58 -5.81
N ILE A 277 0.68 -47.24 -4.80
CA ILE A 277 0.66 -48.69 -4.60
C ILE A 277 -0.09 -48.97 -3.29
N ASP A 278 -1.04 -49.90 -3.34
CA ASP A 278 -1.74 -50.37 -2.15
C ASP A 278 -0.88 -51.42 -1.42
N GLU A 279 -0.41 -51.10 -0.21
CA GLU A 279 0.38 -52.06 0.60
C GLU A 279 -0.40 -53.33 0.96
N ALA A 280 -1.75 -53.31 0.91
CA ALA A 280 -2.54 -54.52 1.10
C ALA A 280 -2.31 -55.57 0.00
N SER A 281 -1.73 -55.17 -1.15
CA SER A 281 -1.33 -56.08 -2.23
C SER A 281 -0.02 -56.84 -1.95
N GLY A 282 0.67 -56.52 -0.86
CA GLY A 282 1.99 -57.07 -0.52
C GLY A 282 3.18 -56.41 -1.23
N GLN A 283 2.94 -55.34 -1.98
CA GLN A 283 3.97 -54.47 -2.57
C GLN A 283 4.02 -53.13 -1.82
N THR A 284 5.19 -52.54 -1.70
CA THR A 284 5.35 -51.18 -1.16
C THR A 284 5.73 -50.20 -2.28
N GLY A 285 5.41 -48.92 -2.08
CA GLY A 285 5.96 -47.85 -2.89
C GLY A 285 7.45 -47.68 -2.65
N ALA A 286 8.11 -46.97 -3.58
CA ALA A 286 9.48 -46.50 -3.38
C ALA A 286 9.53 -45.42 -2.29
N MET A 287 8.52 -44.56 -2.23
CA MET A 287 8.26 -43.65 -1.11
C MET A 287 7.14 -44.22 -0.23
N ARG A 288 7.29 -44.16 1.09
CA ARG A 288 6.24 -44.65 2.00
C ARG A 288 5.88 -43.59 3.03
N PHE A 289 4.58 -43.37 3.23
CA PHE A 289 4.05 -42.37 4.14
C PHE A 289 3.49 -43.03 5.41
N GLY A 290 4.06 -42.70 6.57
CA GLY A 290 3.66 -43.25 7.87
C GLY A 290 3.48 -42.17 8.95
N VAL A 291 2.69 -42.49 9.98
CA VAL A 291 2.53 -41.63 11.16
C VAL A 291 2.90 -42.40 12.41
N SER A 292 3.75 -41.80 13.23
CA SER A 292 4.22 -42.35 14.50
C SER A 292 4.57 -41.22 15.46
N GLN A 293 4.63 -41.53 16.75
CA GLN A 293 5.05 -40.52 17.72
C GLN A 293 6.56 -40.27 17.60
N GLN A 294 6.93 -39.02 17.34
CA GLN A 294 8.31 -38.55 17.32
C GLN A 294 8.69 -37.93 18.67
N THR A 295 9.97 -38.03 19.04
CA THR A 295 10.46 -37.52 20.34
C THR A 295 10.96 -36.08 20.30
N SER A 296 11.42 -35.62 19.14
CA SER A 296 12.14 -34.34 19.01
C SER A 296 12.02 -33.70 17.63
N SER A 297 11.15 -34.20 16.76
CA SER A 297 10.94 -33.66 15.42
C SER A 297 9.46 -33.62 15.06
N LYS A 298 9.10 -32.75 14.12
CA LYS A 298 7.76 -32.64 13.52
C LYS A 298 7.53 -33.70 12.43
N GLY A 299 8.61 -34.25 11.90
CA GLY A 299 8.64 -35.31 10.91
C GLY A 299 10.04 -35.89 10.76
N THR A 300 10.20 -36.94 9.98
CA THR A 300 11.50 -37.48 9.61
C THR A 300 11.39 -38.10 8.24
N SER A 301 12.39 -37.84 7.40
CA SER A 301 12.45 -38.35 6.05
C SER A 301 13.87 -38.80 5.70
N TYR A 302 13.99 -39.55 4.61
CA TYR A 302 15.26 -40.03 4.09
C TYR A 302 15.40 -39.66 2.63
N PHE A 303 16.60 -39.24 2.22
CA PHE A 303 16.88 -38.94 0.83
C PHE A 303 16.73 -40.18 -0.06
N PRO A 304 16.39 -40.01 -1.35
CA PRO A 304 16.49 -41.09 -2.32
C PRO A 304 17.90 -41.67 -2.35
N GLY A 305 18.00 -43.00 -2.40
CA GLY A 305 19.29 -43.70 -2.42
C GLY A 305 20.02 -43.81 -1.08
N GLU A 306 19.44 -43.28 0.01
CA GLU A 306 19.98 -43.40 1.37
C GLU A 306 19.12 -44.33 2.25
N ALA A 307 19.65 -44.74 3.41
CA ALA A 307 18.92 -45.56 4.40
C ALA A 307 18.37 -46.91 3.90
N GLY A 308 18.87 -47.45 2.77
CA GLY A 308 18.51 -48.77 2.27
C GLY A 308 17.02 -48.85 1.88
N ASP A 309 16.29 -49.79 2.48
CA ASP A 309 14.85 -49.98 2.21
C ASP A 309 13.97 -48.82 2.72
N SER A 310 14.53 -47.91 3.52
CA SER A 310 13.84 -46.70 4.02
C SER A 310 14.08 -45.46 3.15
N ALA A 311 14.80 -45.57 2.03
CA ALA A 311 15.01 -44.46 1.10
C ALA A 311 13.67 -43.82 0.70
N GLY A 312 13.51 -42.51 0.90
CA GLY A 312 12.27 -41.81 0.54
C GLY A 312 11.08 -42.02 1.45
N ASP A 313 11.21 -42.76 2.56
CA ASP A 313 10.16 -42.87 3.55
C ASP A 313 9.94 -41.51 4.24
N VAL A 314 8.67 -41.13 4.42
CA VAL A 314 8.22 -39.92 5.11
C VAL A 314 7.41 -40.32 6.34
N TRP A 315 7.91 -39.96 7.52
CA TRP A 315 7.31 -40.24 8.82
C TRP A 315 6.89 -38.95 9.52
N MET A 316 5.59 -38.70 9.60
CA MET A 316 5.06 -37.52 10.29
C MET A 316 4.79 -37.80 11.77
N ASP A 317 5.03 -36.79 12.61
CA ASP A 317 4.66 -36.81 14.03
C ASP A 317 3.12 -36.73 14.22
N ILE A 318 2.61 -37.35 15.29
CA ILE A 318 1.17 -37.41 15.55
C ILE A 318 0.57 -36.00 15.72
N GLU A 319 1.28 -35.12 16.44
CA GLU A 319 0.85 -33.77 16.74
C GLU A 319 0.89 -32.86 15.50
N SER A 320 1.91 -32.99 14.65
CA SER A 320 1.99 -32.27 13.36
C SER A 320 0.79 -32.58 12.47
N MET A 321 0.26 -33.81 12.54
CA MET A 321 -0.87 -34.23 11.73
C MET A 321 -2.24 -33.70 12.22
N LEU A 322 -2.30 -32.99 13.36
CA LEU A 322 -3.55 -32.44 13.89
C LEU A 322 -4.13 -31.32 13.00
N ASN A 323 -3.28 -30.59 12.28
CA ASN A 323 -3.72 -29.55 11.36
C ASN A 323 -2.86 -29.53 10.09
N LEU A 324 -3.44 -29.98 8.98
CA LEU A 324 -2.82 -30.00 7.65
C LEU A 324 -3.51 -29.04 6.66
N ALA A 325 -4.15 -27.98 7.16
CA ALA A 325 -4.63 -26.92 6.28
C ALA A 325 -3.41 -26.17 5.67
N PRO A 326 -3.44 -25.81 4.38
CA PRO A 326 -2.39 -24.97 3.79
C PRO A 326 -2.15 -23.71 4.64
N GLY A 327 -0.88 -23.39 4.92
CA GLY A 327 -0.51 -22.31 5.84
C GLY A 327 -0.49 -22.70 7.33
N SER A 328 -0.56 -24.00 7.66
CA SER A 328 -0.34 -24.50 9.02
C SER A 328 1.06 -25.08 9.23
N GLU A 329 1.51 -25.15 10.48
CA GLU A 329 2.76 -25.81 10.87
C GLU A 329 2.83 -27.26 10.36
N GLY A 330 1.75 -28.03 10.55
CA GLY A 330 1.68 -29.43 10.13
C GLY A 330 1.78 -29.62 8.62
N TYR A 331 1.17 -28.71 7.84
CA TYR A 331 1.26 -28.72 6.38
C TYR A 331 2.67 -28.38 5.92
N ALA A 332 3.28 -27.35 6.50
CA ALA A 332 4.66 -26.97 6.21
C ALA A 332 5.66 -28.09 6.53
N ALA A 333 5.48 -28.77 7.68
CA ALA A 333 6.30 -29.94 8.04
C ALA A 333 6.11 -31.08 7.03
N LEU A 334 4.89 -31.32 6.55
CA LEU A 334 4.65 -32.35 5.52
C LEU A 334 5.33 -32.00 4.18
N LEU A 335 5.30 -30.74 3.75
CA LEU A 335 6.04 -30.29 2.57
C LEU A 335 7.55 -30.50 2.77
N HIS A 336 8.08 -30.12 3.92
CA HIS A 336 9.49 -30.28 4.29
C HIS A 336 9.96 -31.74 4.19
N GLU A 337 9.24 -32.67 4.81
CA GLU A 337 9.63 -34.09 4.76
C GLU A 337 9.52 -34.70 3.35
N ILE A 338 8.54 -34.24 2.56
CA ILE A 338 8.45 -34.60 1.14
C ILE A 338 9.64 -34.04 0.37
N GLY A 339 10.09 -32.81 0.67
CA GLY A 339 11.28 -32.20 0.08
C GLY A 339 12.53 -33.08 0.24
N HIS A 340 12.80 -33.56 1.47
CA HIS A 340 13.86 -34.54 1.73
C HIS A 340 13.69 -35.82 0.90
N ALA A 341 12.47 -36.39 0.85
CA ALA A 341 12.19 -37.59 0.06
C ALA A 341 12.29 -37.38 -1.46
N LEU A 342 12.43 -36.13 -1.91
CA LEU A 342 12.68 -35.74 -3.28
C LEU A 342 14.13 -35.31 -3.54
N GLY A 343 14.98 -35.27 -2.52
CA GLY A 343 16.41 -34.96 -2.64
C GLY A 343 16.81 -33.54 -2.22
N LEU A 344 15.94 -32.80 -1.53
CA LEU A 344 16.21 -31.44 -1.07
C LEU A 344 16.73 -31.44 0.37
N ARG A 345 17.90 -30.85 0.61
CA ARG A 345 18.52 -30.69 1.94
C ARG A 345 18.15 -29.36 2.61
N HIS A 346 18.50 -29.22 3.88
CA HIS A 346 18.44 -27.94 4.57
C HIS A 346 19.39 -26.91 3.94
N PRO A 347 19.03 -25.62 3.96
CA PRO A 347 19.88 -24.53 3.47
C PRO A 347 21.10 -24.25 4.37
N SER A 348 21.07 -24.70 5.63
CA SER A 348 22.10 -24.49 6.66
C SER A 348 22.26 -25.73 7.54
N ASN A 349 23.35 -25.81 8.31
CA ASN A 349 23.58 -26.94 9.22
C ASN A 349 22.76 -26.80 10.50
N VAL A 350 21.52 -27.31 10.48
CA VAL A 350 20.56 -27.16 11.59
C VAL A 350 20.39 -28.45 12.38
N ASP A 351 20.62 -29.60 11.76
CA ASP A 351 20.56 -30.92 12.38
C ASP A 351 21.94 -31.53 12.61
N THR A 352 22.02 -32.51 13.51
CA THR A 352 23.29 -33.18 13.86
C THR A 352 23.96 -33.90 12.69
N ASN A 353 23.19 -34.27 11.66
CA ASN A 353 23.70 -34.94 10.47
C ASN A 353 24.05 -33.96 9.34
N ASP A 354 23.73 -32.68 9.51
CA ASP A 354 24.10 -31.66 8.53
C ASP A 354 25.58 -31.30 8.71
N HIS A 355 26.37 -31.57 7.66
CA HIS A 355 27.80 -31.32 7.62
C HIS A 355 28.22 -30.66 6.30
N TYR A 356 27.45 -29.66 5.88
CA TYR A 356 27.67 -28.91 4.66
C TYR A 356 28.84 -27.95 4.81
N THR A 357 29.76 -27.96 3.84
CA THR A 357 30.91 -27.04 3.79
C THR A 357 30.53 -25.61 3.40
N GLN A 358 29.36 -25.45 2.78
CA GLN A 358 28.77 -24.18 2.40
C GLN A 358 27.28 -24.19 2.76
N GLU A 359 26.82 -23.06 3.30
CA GLU A 359 25.43 -22.80 3.66
C GLU A 359 24.91 -21.66 2.77
N ILE A 360 23.61 -21.65 2.50
CA ILE A 360 22.98 -20.59 1.72
C ILE A 360 23.08 -19.26 2.48
N LEU A 361 23.33 -18.18 1.73
CA LEU A 361 23.34 -16.81 2.22
C LEU A 361 22.16 -16.55 3.17
N PRO A 362 22.39 -15.96 4.36
CA PRO A 362 21.33 -15.75 5.35
C PRO A 362 20.09 -15.02 4.83
N ALA A 363 20.26 -14.09 3.89
CA ALA A 363 19.15 -13.35 3.27
C ALA A 363 18.13 -14.26 2.56
N PHE A 364 18.58 -15.40 2.03
CA PHE A 364 17.74 -16.37 1.30
C PHE A 364 17.38 -17.61 2.12
N ASN A 365 17.91 -17.74 3.34
CA ASN A 365 17.55 -18.83 4.25
C ASN A 365 16.30 -18.45 5.05
N GLN A 366 15.13 -18.50 4.40
CA GLN A 366 13.83 -18.25 5.03
C GLN A 366 12.76 -19.19 4.47
N THR A 367 11.75 -19.49 5.29
CA THR A 367 10.64 -20.41 4.95
C THR A 367 9.84 -20.04 3.69
N VAL A 368 9.78 -18.75 3.33
CA VAL A 368 9.13 -18.29 2.08
C VAL A 368 9.93 -18.66 0.83
N TYR A 369 11.27 -18.72 0.92
CA TYR A 369 12.13 -19.15 -0.18
C TYR A 369 12.13 -20.67 -0.32
N SER A 370 12.16 -21.37 0.82
CA SER A 370 12.20 -22.83 0.86
C SER A 370 11.56 -23.38 2.14
N VAL A 371 10.67 -24.35 1.98
CA VAL A 371 10.10 -25.11 3.10
C VAL A 371 11.17 -25.90 3.87
N MET A 372 12.37 -26.05 3.31
CA MET A 372 13.52 -26.71 3.95
C MET A 372 14.21 -25.83 5.00
N SER A 373 13.89 -24.53 5.06
CA SER A 373 14.46 -23.61 6.04
C SER A 373 13.85 -23.78 7.43
N GLN A 374 14.66 -23.56 8.46
CA GLN A 374 14.22 -23.45 9.87
C GLN A 374 14.05 -22.00 10.33
N ASN A 375 14.25 -21.03 9.43
CA ASN A 375 14.04 -19.61 9.72
C ASN A 375 12.60 -19.24 9.35
N TYR A 376 11.73 -19.37 10.33
CA TYR A 376 10.31 -19.05 10.23
C TYR A 376 10.06 -17.55 10.06
N SER A 377 8.94 -17.22 9.44
CA SER A 377 8.50 -15.84 9.30
C SER A 377 8.41 -15.13 10.65
N SER A 378 8.78 -13.86 10.70
CA SER A 378 8.70 -13.04 11.91
C SER A 378 7.25 -12.75 12.33
N ASP A 379 6.31 -12.81 11.39
CA ASP A 379 4.87 -12.66 11.61
C ASP A 379 4.14 -13.99 11.92
N GLY A 380 4.88 -15.10 11.99
CA GLY A 380 4.36 -16.42 12.37
C GLY A 380 3.58 -17.13 11.26
N LEU A 381 3.61 -16.63 10.01
CA LEU A 381 3.02 -17.32 8.87
C LEU A 381 3.81 -18.57 8.49
N PHE A 382 3.07 -19.62 8.09
CA PHE A 382 3.66 -20.83 7.52
C PHE A 382 3.42 -20.92 6.00
N PRO A 383 4.26 -21.65 5.28
CA PRO A 383 4.05 -21.95 3.85
C PRO A 383 2.71 -22.65 3.58
N SER A 384 1.99 -22.16 2.58
CA SER A 384 0.85 -22.85 1.97
C SER A 384 1.18 -23.46 0.60
N THR A 385 2.30 -23.07 0.01
CA THR A 385 2.85 -23.61 -1.24
C THR A 385 4.32 -23.97 -1.06
N TRP A 386 4.92 -24.62 -2.07
CA TRP A 386 6.37 -24.74 -2.17
C TRP A 386 7.03 -23.36 -2.30
N GLY A 387 8.23 -23.20 -1.74
CA GLY A 387 9.05 -22.00 -1.92
C GLY A 387 9.63 -21.93 -3.33
N ASN A 388 9.97 -20.74 -3.82
CA ASN A 388 10.56 -20.58 -5.16
C ASN A 388 11.89 -21.33 -5.34
N MET A 389 12.69 -21.49 -4.29
CA MET A 389 13.91 -22.30 -4.34
C MET A 389 13.61 -23.80 -4.40
N ASP A 390 12.56 -24.26 -3.72
CA ASP A 390 12.13 -25.66 -3.80
C ASP A 390 11.68 -25.99 -5.23
N ILE A 391 10.87 -25.11 -5.82
CA ILE A 391 10.40 -25.23 -7.21
C ILE A 391 11.60 -25.28 -8.17
N ALA A 392 12.55 -24.35 -8.04
CA ALA A 392 13.75 -24.30 -8.88
C ALA A 392 14.62 -25.57 -8.74
N ALA A 393 14.81 -26.07 -7.52
CA ALA A 393 15.58 -27.28 -7.24
C ALA A 393 14.91 -28.54 -7.81
N LEU A 394 13.59 -28.68 -7.65
CA LEU A 394 12.84 -29.82 -8.18
C LEU A 394 12.79 -29.81 -9.72
N ARG A 395 12.62 -28.64 -10.34
CA ARG A 395 12.73 -28.47 -11.80
C ARG A 395 14.11 -28.83 -12.30
N TYR A 396 15.17 -28.48 -11.57
CA TYR A 396 16.54 -28.85 -11.93
C TYR A 396 16.79 -30.37 -11.81
N LEU A 397 16.29 -31.01 -10.74
CA LEU A 397 16.47 -32.44 -10.52
C LEU A 397 15.72 -33.29 -11.55
N TYR A 398 14.47 -32.95 -11.85
CA TYR A 398 13.52 -33.83 -12.56
C TYR A 398 13.00 -33.27 -13.88
N GLY A 399 13.34 -32.03 -14.24
CA GLY A 399 12.88 -31.33 -15.44
C GLY A 399 11.73 -30.39 -15.12
N SER A 400 11.51 -29.39 -15.98
CA SER A 400 10.41 -28.43 -15.83
C SER A 400 9.17 -28.85 -16.63
N LYS A 401 7.99 -28.47 -16.11
CA LYS A 401 6.73 -28.46 -16.85
C LYS A 401 6.15 -27.05 -16.79
N GLY A 402 5.58 -26.61 -17.91
CA GLY A 402 4.94 -25.30 -18.03
C GLY A 402 3.71 -25.20 -17.13
N VAL A 403 3.64 -24.16 -16.33
CA VAL A 403 2.53 -23.81 -15.46
C VAL A 403 1.92 -22.50 -15.95
N ASN A 404 0.60 -22.41 -15.94
CA ASN A 404 -0.16 -21.20 -16.27
C ASN A 404 0.26 -20.51 -17.60
N THR A 405 0.58 -21.26 -18.64
CA THR A 405 1.18 -20.73 -19.90
C THR A 405 0.28 -19.83 -20.78
N GLY A 406 -0.80 -19.28 -20.24
CA GLY A 406 -1.60 -18.24 -20.88
C GLY A 406 -2.00 -17.20 -19.84
N ASN A 407 -2.64 -16.11 -20.26
CA ASN A 407 -2.90 -14.97 -19.38
C ASN A 407 -3.61 -15.35 -18.06
N THR A 408 -2.93 -15.08 -16.96
CA THR A 408 -3.34 -15.40 -15.61
C THR A 408 -3.48 -14.15 -14.75
N SER A 409 -4.49 -14.10 -13.90
CA SER A 409 -4.69 -13.02 -12.93
C SER A 409 -4.61 -13.59 -11.52
N PHE A 410 -3.62 -13.13 -10.77
CA PHE A 410 -3.37 -13.47 -9.38
C PHE A 410 -3.93 -12.36 -8.49
N VAL A 411 -4.95 -12.70 -7.69
CA VAL A 411 -5.55 -11.75 -6.75
C VAL A 411 -4.89 -11.89 -5.38
N LEU A 412 -4.38 -10.78 -4.88
CA LEU A 412 -3.76 -10.62 -3.57
C LEU A 412 -4.74 -9.91 -2.62
N GLY A 413 -5.17 -10.63 -1.60
CA GLY A 413 -6.01 -10.08 -0.52
C GLY A 413 -5.73 -10.77 0.81
N ASP A 414 -6.40 -10.31 1.87
CA ASP A 414 -6.15 -10.80 3.25
C ASP A 414 -6.29 -12.31 3.42
N VAL A 415 -7.12 -12.97 2.59
CA VAL A 415 -7.29 -14.43 2.62
C VAL A 415 -6.02 -15.13 2.14
N GLN A 416 -5.38 -14.62 1.09
CA GLN A 416 -4.11 -15.16 0.57
C GLN A 416 -2.95 -14.76 1.49
N ALA A 417 -3.02 -13.59 2.11
CA ALA A 417 -2.00 -13.07 3.02
C ALA A 417 -1.86 -13.86 4.33
N SER A 418 -2.79 -14.77 4.66
CA SER A 418 -2.73 -15.58 5.88
C SER A 418 -1.72 -16.73 5.82
N SER A 419 -0.84 -16.75 4.82
CA SER A 419 0.21 -17.77 4.65
C SER A 419 1.34 -17.24 3.77
N GLN A 420 2.49 -17.94 3.76
CA GLN A 420 3.55 -17.69 2.78
C GLN A 420 3.23 -18.43 1.48
N THR A 421 3.39 -17.74 0.34
CA THR A 421 3.00 -18.23 -0.99
C THR A 421 4.09 -17.97 -2.03
N SER A 422 4.14 -18.81 -3.06
CA SER A 422 4.97 -18.60 -4.25
C SER A 422 4.11 -18.60 -5.50
N ILE A 423 4.30 -17.58 -6.34
CA ILE A 423 3.66 -17.49 -7.65
C ILE A 423 4.55 -18.16 -8.69
N ILE A 424 3.94 -19.02 -9.50
CA ILE A 424 4.61 -19.67 -10.63
C ILE A 424 3.74 -19.50 -11.88
N ASP A 425 4.37 -18.95 -12.90
CA ASP A 425 3.83 -18.76 -14.23
C ASP A 425 4.98 -18.89 -15.24
N ASP A 426 4.79 -19.61 -16.35
CA ASP A 426 5.81 -19.80 -17.39
C ASP A 426 5.39 -19.19 -18.73
N GLY A 427 4.37 -18.33 -18.75
CA GLY A 427 4.15 -17.40 -19.84
C GLY A 427 2.70 -16.99 -20.00
N GLY A 428 2.50 -15.85 -20.64
CA GLY A 428 1.19 -15.25 -20.73
C GLY A 428 1.34 -13.74 -20.83
N LEU A 429 0.25 -13.04 -20.62
CA LEU A 429 0.30 -11.66 -20.14
C LEU A 429 -0.45 -11.65 -18.83
N ASP A 430 0.30 -11.52 -17.75
CA ASP A 430 -0.15 -11.91 -16.43
C ASP A 430 -0.31 -10.68 -15.54
N SER A 431 -1.23 -10.77 -14.58
CA SER A 431 -1.60 -9.64 -13.73
C SER A 431 -1.55 -10.03 -12.26
N LEU A 432 -0.91 -9.20 -11.45
CA LEU A 432 -0.93 -9.28 -10.00
C LEU A 432 -1.78 -8.14 -9.44
N ASP A 433 -2.89 -8.48 -8.80
CA ASP A 433 -3.91 -7.53 -8.36
C ASP A 433 -4.03 -7.49 -6.84
N ALA A 434 -3.49 -6.44 -6.22
CA ALA A 434 -3.55 -6.18 -4.79
C ALA A 434 -4.61 -5.16 -4.37
N SER A 435 -5.56 -4.81 -5.26
CA SER A 435 -6.60 -3.82 -4.99
C SER A 435 -7.51 -4.18 -3.80
N ALA A 436 -7.55 -5.46 -3.44
CA ALA A 436 -8.30 -5.98 -2.29
C ALA A 436 -7.53 -5.92 -0.95
N SER A 437 -6.25 -5.53 -0.96
CA SER A 437 -5.44 -5.39 0.26
C SER A 437 -5.96 -4.24 1.13
N LYS A 438 -6.02 -4.47 2.45
CA LYS A 438 -6.43 -3.45 3.44
C LYS A 438 -5.28 -2.63 4.01
N VAL A 439 -4.06 -2.91 3.56
CA VAL A 439 -2.83 -2.21 3.91
C VAL A 439 -2.06 -1.91 2.62
N GLY A 440 -1.24 -0.86 2.66
CA GLY A 440 -0.29 -0.59 1.58
C GLY A 440 0.61 -1.80 1.33
N VAL A 441 0.89 -2.08 0.07
CA VAL A 441 1.66 -3.26 -0.35
C VAL A 441 3.08 -2.88 -0.77
N SER A 442 3.99 -3.83 -0.64
CA SER A 442 5.35 -3.73 -1.20
C SER A 442 5.53 -4.89 -2.15
N ILE A 443 5.44 -4.63 -3.45
CA ILE A 443 5.47 -5.64 -4.50
C ILE A 443 6.67 -5.42 -5.40
N ASP A 444 7.44 -6.48 -5.59
CA ASP A 444 8.57 -6.53 -6.52
C ASP A 444 8.35 -7.66 -7.53
N LEU A 445 8.16 -7.28 -8.80
CA LEU A 445 7.88 -8.23 -9.88
C LEU A 445 9.12 -8.98 -10.37
N GLN A 446 10.31 -8.68 -9.85
CA GLN A 446 11.51 -9.42 -10.22
C GLN A 446 11.44 -10.86 -9.67
N ALA A 447 11.66 -11.83 -10.58
CA ALA A 447 11.68 -13.23 -10.21
C ALA A 447 12.72 -13.50 -9.12
N GLY A 448 12.31 -14.24 -8.08
CA GLY A 448 13.17 -14.53 -6.94
C GLY A 448 13.13 -13.46 -5.84
N HIS A 449 12.47 -12.32 -6.03
CA HIS A 449 12.31 -11.33 -4.96
C HIS A 449 11.09 -11.65 -4.09
N LEU A 450 11.05 -11.04 -2.90
CA LEU A 450 9.95 -11.18 -1.96
C LEU A 450 9.07 -9.94 -1.97
N SER A 451 7.77 -10.16 -1.79
CA SER A 451 6.77 -9.10 -1.66
C SER A 451 5.97 -9.26 -0.37
N SER A 452 5.37 -8.16 0.07
CA SER A 452 4.54 -8.07 1.27
C SER A 452 3.15 -7.54 0.91
N TYR A 453 2.09 -8.25 1.31
CA TYR A 453 0.71 -7.82 1.07
C TYR A 453 -0.26 -8.33 2.14
N GLY A 454 -1.33 -7.56 2.36
CA GLY A 454 -2.44 -7.92 3.24
C GLY A 454 -2.10 -8.01 4.74
N VAL A 455 -3.06 -8.48 5.53
CA VAL A 455 -2.90 -8.67 6.98
C VAL A 455 -3.00 -10.14 7.38
N THR A 456 -2.23 -10.54 8.41
CA THR A 456 -2.34 -11.85 9.04
C THR A 456 -3.69 -12.02 9.76
N THR A 457 -4.00 -13.23 10.19
CA THR A 457 -5.22 -13.50 10.97
C THR A 457 -5.27 -12.76 12.31
N SER A 458 -4.13 -12.29 12.82
CA SER A 458 -4.06 -11.45 14.03
C SER A 458 -4.24 -9.95 13.76
N GLY A 459 -4.41 -9.56 12.50
CA GLY A 459 -4.56 -8.16 12.09
C GLY A 459 -3.25 -7.38 11.98
N THR A 460 -2.11 -8.07 11.89
CA THR A 460 -0.79 -7.44 11.67
C THR A 460 -0.49 -7.45 10.18
N PRO A 461 0.14 -6.41 9.59
CA PRO A 461 0.63 -6.48 8.21
C PRO A 461 1.54 -7.68 8.01
N ALA A 462 1.27 -8.48 6.98
CA ALA A 462 2.13 -9.60 6.63
C ALA A 462 3.43 -9.08 6.00
N VAL A 463 4.54 -9.76 6.26
CA VAL A 463 5.87 -9.32 5.80
C VAL A 463 6.51 -10.43 5.00
N ASN A 464 7.00 -10.12 3.80
CA ASN A 464 7.72 -11.03 2.93
C ASN A 464 6.98 -12.37 2.75
N ASN A 465 5.66 -12.30 2.60
CA ASN A 465 4.76 -13.46 2.55
C ASN A 465 4.50 -13.96 1.12
N MET A 466 5.09 -13.32 0.11
CA MET A 466 5.03 -13.77 -1.27
C MET A 466 6.43 -13.89 -1.86
N SER A 467 6.64 -14.90 -2.70
CA SER A 467 7.77 -14.94 -3.64
C SER A 467 7.27 -15.15 -5.08
N ILE A 468 8.09 -14.73 -6.04
CA ILE A 468 7.87 -15.05 -7.46
C ILE A 468 8.90 -16.11 -7.86
N ALA A 469 8.44 -17.18 -8.51
CA ALA A 469 9.28 -18.29 -8.94
C ALA A 469 10.28 -17.88 -10.03
N VAL A 470 11.43 -18.56 -10.07
CA VAL A 470 12.43 -18.32 -11.12
C VAL A 470 11.83 -18.63 -12.49
N GLY A 471 11.98 -17.69 -13.42
CA GLY A 471 11.49 -17.79 -14.79
C GLY A 471 10.07 -17.23 -14.97
N THR A 472 9.39 -16.86 -13.89
CA THR A 472 8.10 -16.18 -13.96
C THR A 472 8.27 -14.71 -14.29
N VAL A 473 7.49 -14.24 -15.26
CA VAL A 473 7.38 -12.84 -15.64
C VAL A 473 5.92 -12.46 -15.44
N ILE A 474 5.69 -11.33 -14.78
CA ILE A 474 4.36 -10.74 -14.60
C ILE A 474 4.44 -9.34 -15.20
N GLU A 475 3.54 -9.00 -16.11
CA GLU A 475 3.58 -7.74 -16.85
C GLU A 475 2.67 -6.66 -16.28
N ASN A 476 1.64 -7.04 -15.51
CA ASN A 476 0.67 -6.07 -15.00
C ASN A 476 0.60 -6.11 -13.48
N LEU A 477 0.63 -4.95 -12.85
CA LEU A 477 0.58 -4.80 -11.40
C LEU A 477 -0.46 -3.76 -11.01
N ILE A 478 -1.35 -4.14 -10.11
CA ILE A 478 -2.34 -3.25 -9.51
C ILE A 478 -2.06 -3.22 -8.00
N GLY A 479 -1.76 -2.03 -7.48
CA GLY A 479 -1.58 -1.75 -6.07
C GLY A 479 -2.88 -1.84 -5.27
N SER A 480 -2.79 -1.51 -3.99
CA SER A 480 -3.92 -1.38 -3.08
C SER A 480 -4.70 -0.07 -3.34
N ASN A 481 -5.42 0.46 -2.35
CA ASN A 481 -6.01 1.82 -2.40
C ASN A 481 -5.35 2.74 -1.35
N LEU A 482 -4.10 2.41 -0.99
CA LEU A 482 -3.30 3.03 0.06
C LEU A 482 -1.87 3.19 -0.46
N ASP A 483 -1.03 3.89 0.30
CA ASP A 483 0.36 4.15 -0.07
C ASP A 483 1.17 2.85 -0.30
N ASP A 484 1.53 2.58 -1.54
CA ASP A 484 2.22 1.37 -1.98
C ASP A 484 3.67 1.61 -2.41
N TYR A 485 4.44 0.51 -2.47
CA TYR A 485 5.76 0.44 -3.09
C TYR A 485 5.75 -0.64 -4.18
N LEU A 486 5.72 -0.22 -5.44
CA LEU A 486 5.49 -1.07 -6.62
C LEU A 486 6.72 -1.05 -7.53
N LEU A 487 7.41 -2.17 -7.63
CA LEU A 487 8.58 -2.33 -8.50
C LEU A 487 8.27 -3.29 -9.65
N GLY A 488 8.51 -2.83 -10.86
CA GLY A 488 8.49 -3.62 -12.08
C GLY A 488 9.67 -4.59 -12.20
N ASN A 489 9.79 -5.20 -13.38
CA ASN A 489 10.85 -6.12 -13.74
C ASN A 489 11.54 -5.66 -15.03
N ASP A 490 12.14 -6.60 -15.78
CA ASP A 490 12.86 -6.27 -17.03
C ASP A 490 11.94 -6.26 -18.27
N ALA A 491 10.65 -6.57 -18.10
CA ALA A 491 9.64 -6.57 -19.16
C ALA A 491 8.83 -5.27 -19.16
N ASP A 492 8.17 -4.97 -20.28
CA ASP A 492 7.25 -3.83 -20.36
C ASP A 492 6.09 -4.03 -19.35
N ASN A 493 6.03 -3.19 -18.31
CA ASN A 493 5.03 -3.30 -17.26
C ASN A 493 3.91 -2.27 -17.37
N ASN A 494 2.68 -2.69 -17.04
CA ASN A 494 1.54 -1.80 -16.79
C ASN A 494 1.26 -1.76 -15.29
N ILE A 495 1.56 -0.64 -14.66
CA ILE A 495 1.46 -0.48 -13.19
C ILE A 495 0.37 0.54 -12.86
N THR A 496 -0.55 0.14 -11.98
CA THR A 496 -1.64 1.00 -11.46
C THR A 496 -1.47 1.11 -9.95
N GLY A 497 -1.22 2.31 -9.42
CA GLY A 497 -1.19 2.55 -7.96
C GLY A 497 -2.60 2.59 -7.33
N ASN A 498 -3.59 3.06 -8.09
CA ASN A 498 -4.95 3.43 -7.66
C ASN A 498 -5.01 4.73 -6.86
N TYR A 499 -5.31 4.64 -5.56
CA TYR A 499 -5.38 5.76 -4.63
C TYR A 499 -4.23 5.62 -3.64
N GLY A 500 -3.87 6.73 -2.99
CA GLY A 500 -2.78 6.73 -2.02
C GLY A 500 -1.57 7.45 -2.58
N ASN A 501 -0.49 7.48 -1.80
CA ASN A 501 0.77 8.06 -2.24
C ASN A 501 1.75 6.96 -2.63
N ASP A 502 1.77 6.60 -3.90
CA ASP A 502 2.50 5.41 -4.34
C ASP A 502 3.90 5.72 -4.81
N TRP A 503 4.82 4.79 -4.55
CA TRP A 503 6.13 4.78 -5.17
C TRP A 503 6.16 3.70 -6.24
N ILE A 504 6.34 4.11 -7.49
CA ILE A 504 6.31 3.23 -8.65
C ILE A 504 7.66 3.31 -9.38
N ASP A 505 8.32 2.17 -9.54
CA ASP A 505 9.50 2.02 -10.39
C ASP A 505 9.19 1.02 -11.50
N GLY A 506 9.27 1.42 -12.77
CA GLY A 506 9.04 0.51 -13.90
C GLY A 506 10.12 -0.53 -14.10
N GLY A 507 11.36 -0.25 -13.65
CA GLY A 507 12.51 -1.13 -13.92
C GLY A 507 13.12 -0.91 -15.30
N LEU A 508 13.39 -2.00 -16.03
CA LEU A 508 13.83 -1.93 -17.43
C LEU A 508 12.64 -2.25 -18.33
N GLY A 509 12.64 -1.70 -19.55
CA GLY A 509 11.57 -1.97 -20.50
C GLY A 509 10.94 -0.67 -20.96
N THR A 510 9.74 -0.76 -21.50
CA THR A 510 8.88 0.38 -21.80
C THR A 510 7.64 0.34 -20.93
N ASP A 511 7.71 1.03 -19.81
CA ASP A 511 6.75 0.91 -18.73
C ASP A 511 5.66 1.98 -18.80
N THR A 512 4.47 1.61 -18.34
CA THR A 512 3.28 2.46 -18.35
C THR A 512 2.68 2.53 -16.95
N ALA A 513 2.60 3.74 -16.39
CA ALA A 513 1.78 4.01 -15.21
C ALA A 513 0.35 4.37 -15.65
N LEU A 514 -0.66 3.71 -15.07
CA LEU A 514 -2.06 3.84 -15.44
C LEU A 514 -2.83 4.67 -14.42
N PHE A 515 -3.60 5.64 -14.92
CA PHE A 515 -4.44 6.56 -14.17
C PHE A 515 -5.88 6.47 -14.67
N LEU A 516 -6.82 6.22 -13.75
CA LEU A 516 -8.22 5.92 -14.10
C LEU A 516 -9.00 7.17 -14.56
N ALA A 517 -8.61 8.36 -14.11
CA ALA A 517 -9.29 9.61 -14.47
C ALA A 517 -8.66 10.28 -15.71
N PRO A 518 -9.36 11.26 -16.32
CA PRO A 518 -8.80 12.03 -17.44
C PRO A 518 -7.62 12.90 -16.99
N ARG A 519 -6.72 13.26 -17.92
CA ARG A 519 -5.47 14.01 -17.65
C ARG A 519 -5.67 15.34 -16.92
N ASN A 520 -6.80 16.01 -17.10
CA ASN A 520 -7.10 17.30 -16.46
C ASN A 520 -7.38 17.20 -14.94
N ASN A 521 -7.55 15.97 -14.42
CA ASN A 521 -7.71 15.71 -13.00
C ASN A 521 -6.37 15.56 -12.27
N TYR A 522 -5.25 15.54 -13.00
CA TYR A 522 -3.92 15.35 -12.43
C TYR A 522 -3.01 16.54 -12.70
N LEU A 523 -2.17 16.84 -11.71
CA LEU A 523 -1.04 17.74 -11.82
C LEU A 523 0.22 16.91 -12.03
N ILE A 524 0.89 17.11 -13.16
CA ILE A 524 2.15 16.41 -13.46
C ILE A 524 3.32 17.36 -13.22
N THR A 525 4.23 16.97 -12.34
CA THR A 525 5.47 17.72 -12.09
C THR A 525 6.68 16.80 -12.23
N THR A 526 7.86 17.38 -12.42
CA THR A 526 9.11 16.60 -12.56
C THR A 526 10.23 17.27 -11.77
N ALA A 527 11.01 16.49 -11.03
CA ALA A 527 12.18 16.97 -10.30
C ALA A 527 13.13 15.82 -9.97
N PHE A 528 14.44 16.10 -9.90
CA PHE A 528 15.48 15.12 -9.51
C PHE A 528 15.45 13.81 -10.32
N GLY A 529 15.12 13.87 -11.61
CA GLY A 529 15.02 12.68 -12.48
C GLY A 529 13.76 11.83 -12.25
N LYS A 530 12.77 12.33 -11.49
CA LYS A 530 11.50 11.65 -11.22
C LYS A 530 10.33 12.41 -11.81
N THR A 531 9.25 11.68 -12.06
CA THR A 531 7.94 12.25 -12.40
C THR A 531 7.02 12.09 -11.21
N PHE A 532 6.20 13.12 -10.97
CA PHE A 532 5.24 13.14 -9.89
C PHE A 532 3.86 13.42 -10.46
N VAL A 533 2.86 12.64 -10.05
CA VAL A 533 1.48 12.78 -10.53
C VAL A 533 0.57 12.95 -9.33
N ALA A 534 0.06 14.16 -9.11
CA ALA A 534 -0.82 14.48 -7.99
C ALA A 534 -2.28 14.57 -8.47
N SER A 535 -3.22 13.95 -7.76
CA SER A 535 -4.63 14.22 -8.01
C SER A 535 -5.02 15.64 -7.57
N ARG A 536 -5.86 16.30 -8.36
CA ARG A 536 -6.35 17.67 -8.07
C ARG A 536 -7.56 17.71 -7.15
N ASP A 537 -8.17 16.57 -6.84
CA ASP A 537 -9.26 16.49 -5.87
C ASP A 537 -8.78 16.60 -4.40
N GLY A 538 -7.46 16.57 -4.18
CA GLY A 538 -6.85 16.66 -2.85
C GLY A 538 -7.07 15.41 -1.98
N SER A 539 -7.69 14.36 -2.52
CA SER A 539 -8.07 13.16 -1.77
C SER A 539 -7.60 11.86 -2.41
N SER A 540 -7.38 11.82 -3.72
CA SER A 540 -6.99 10.59 -4.41
C SER A 540 -5.50 10.27 -4.36
N GLY A 541 -4.67 11.16 -3.79
CA GLY A 541 -3.26 10.88 -3.51
C GLY A 541 -2.27 11.42 -4.55
N PHE A 542 -1.04 10.92 -4.47
CA PHE A 542 0.15 11.44 -5.14
C PHE A 542 1.18 10.36 -5.43
N ASP A 543 1.53 10.18 -6.70
CA ASP A 543 2.46 9.11 -7.10
C ASP A 543 3.84 9.67 -7.45
N THR A 544 4.87 8.96 -6.98
CA THR A 544 6.28 9.16 -7.33
C THR A 544 6.70 8.07 -8.31
N LEU A 545 7.06 8.47 -9.52
CA LEU A 545 7.37 7.58 -10.62
C LEU A 545 8.86 7.65 -11.00
N LEU A 546 9.47 6.47 -11.11
CA LEU A 546 10.85 6.26 -11.58
C LEU A 546 10.83 5.23 -12.73
N ASN A 547 11.70 5.40 -13.73
CA ASN A 547 11.79 4.50 -14.89
C ASN A 547 10.41 4.20 -15.53
N ILE A 548 9.59 5.24 -15.75
CA ILE A 548 8.30 5.13 -16.45
C ILE A 548 8.37 5.91 -17.75
N GLU A 549 8.12 5.23 -18.87
CA GLU A 549 8.15 5.82 -20.21
C GLU A 549 6.82 6.47 -20.58
N LYS A 550 5.69 6.00 -20.01
CA LYS A 550 4.34 6.41 -20.39
C LYS A 550 3.43 6.60 -19.20
N LEU A 551 2.62 7.65 -19.23
CA LEU A 551 1.48 7.85 -18.35
C LEU A 551 0.19 7.69 -19.16
N GLN A 552 -0.64 6.71 -18.80
CA GLN A 552 -1.90 6.43 -19.47
C GLN A 552 -3.07 6.96 -18.65
N PHE A 553 -3.83 7.91 -19.20
CA PHE A 553 -5.08 8.43 -18.64
C PHE A 553 -6.28 7.88 -19.40
N SER A 554 -7.50 8.04 -18.88
CA SER A 554 -8.71 7.58 -19.58
C SER A 554 -9.02 8.35 -20.87
N ASP A 555 -8.44 9.54 -21.07
CA ASP A 555 -8.62 10.39 -22.25
C ASP A 555 -7.39 10.49 -23.16
N GLY A 556 -6.27 9.84 -22.81
CA GLY A 556 -5.07 9.84 -23.65
C GLY A 556 -3.78 9.39 -22.94
N THR A 557 -2.68 9.38 -23.68
CA THR A 557 -1.36 8.93 -23.19
C THR A 557 -0.35 10.07 -23.26
N LEU A 558 0.41 10.28 -22.19
CA LEU A 558 1.58 11.15 -22.17
C LEU A 558 2.85 10.29 -22.22
N VAL A 559 3.71 10.52 -23.21
CA VAL A 559 5.00 9.80 -23.36
C VAL A 559 6.12 10.65 -22.76
N LEU A 560 6.78 10.13 -21.73
CA LEU A 560 7.86 10.79 -21.00
C LEU A 560 9.23 10.57 -21.63
N SER A 561 9.51 9.36 -22.14
CA SER A 561 10.82 9.02 -22.68
C SER A 561 11.18 9.83 -23.94
N SER A 562 12.47 10.18 -24.08
CA SER A 562 13.07 10.93 -25.21
C SER A 562 12.61 12.39 -25.42
N LYS A 563 11.92 12.98 -24.44
CA LYS A 563 11.39 14.36 -24.53
C LYS A 563 11.79 15.20 -23.32
N ALA A 564 11.87 16.52 -23.52
CA ALA A 564 12.13 17.45 -22.43
C ALA A 564 11.02 17.38 -21.37
N LEU A 565 11.42 17.19 -20.10
CA LEU A 565 10.54 17.12 -18.95
C LEU A 565 10.31 18.52 -18.36
N GLY A 566 9.07 18.96 -18.28
CA GLY A 566 8.67 20.15 -17.50
C GLY A 566 7.60 19.82 -16.47
N ALA A 567 6.77 20.80 -16.14
CA ALA A 567 5.74 20.63 -15.12
C ALA A 567 4.48 21.44 -15.45
N ASP A 568 3.34 20.95 -15.01
CA ASP A 568 2.14 21.76 -14.93
C ASP A 568 2.34 22.90 -13.91
N ALA A 569 1.55 23.96 -14.05
CA ALA A 569 1.52 25.07 -13.11
C ALA A 569 0.08 25.41 -12.72
N GLU A 570 -0.09 25.96 -11.53
CA GLU A 570 -1.38 26.48 -11.07
C GLU A 570 -1.22 27.94 -10.63
N VAL A 571 -2.17 28.78 -11.01
CA VAL A 571 -2.19 30.20 -10.68
C VAL A 571 -3.58 30.64 -10.27
N ILE A 572 -3.62 31.65 -9.38
CA ILE A 572 -4.84 32.30 -8.94
C ILE A 572 -4.80 33.75 -9.41
N VAL A 573 -5.91 34.25 -9.96
CA VAL A 573 -6.03 35.61 -10.47
C VAL A 573 -7.43 36.14 -10.20
N ASP A 574 -7.55 37.39 -9.78
CA ASP A 574 -8.88 37.98 -9.61
C ASP A 574 -9.46 38.37 -10.97
N GLN A 575 -10.78 38.29 -11.09
CA GLN A 575 -11.48 38.68 -12.29
C GLN A 575 -11.17 40.15 -12.68
N GLY A 576 -10.95 40.40 -13.97
CA GLY A 576 -10.54 41.72 -14.46
C GLY A 576 -9.06 42.05 -14.29
N ASN A 577 -8.25 41.19 -13.67
CA ASN A 577 -6.81 41.39 -13.48
C ASN A 577 -5.95 40.52 -14.40
N THR A 578 -4.66 40.88 -14.49
CA THR A 578 -3.64 40.13 -15.24
C THR A 578 -2.65 39.48 -14.27
N TYR A 579 -2.46 38.17 -14.37
CA TYR A 579 -1.34 37.45 -13.76
C TYR A 579 -0.12 37.49 -14.68
N THR A 580 1.08 37.67 -14.12
CA THR A 580 2.35 37.57 -14.84
C THR A 580 3.28 36.64 -14.08
N GLY A 581 3.87 35.67 -14.77
CA GLY A 581 4.76 34.67 -14.16
C GLY A 581 5.76 34.06 -15.13
N THR A 582 6.46 33.03 -14.67
CA THR A 582 7.40 32.23 -15.48
C THR A 582 6.99 30.77 -15.40
N LEU A 583 6.98 30.07 -16.54
CA LEU A 583 6.68 28.65 -16.62
C LEU A 583 7.82 27.82 -16.00
N PRO A 584 7.52 26.63 -15.45
CA PRO A 584 8.52 25.75 -14.88
C PRO A 584 9.68 25.44 -15.84
N SER A 585 10.90 25.45 -15.30
CA SER A 585 12.11 25.02 -16.01
C SER A 585 12.04 23.54 -16.42
N SER A 586 12.80 23.16 -17.45
CA SER A 586 13.05 21.74 -17.70
C SER A 586 13.75 21.11 -16.48
N SER A 587 13.37 19.90 -16.09
CA SER A 587 14.02 19.14 -15.01
C SER A 587 15.18 18.26 -15.50
N ASP A 588 15.26 18.00 -16.81
CA ASP A 588 16.31 17.21 -17.49
C ASP A 588 17.41 18.13 -18.08
N LEU A 589 17.98 19.03 -17.26
CA LEU A 589 18.89 20.09 -17.73
C LEU A 589 20.30 19.60 -18.11
N ALA A 590 20.47 18.36 -18.55
CA ALA A 590 21.75 17.83 -18.97
C ALA A 590 22.36 18.52 -20.21
N SER A 591 21.69 19.49 -20.91
CA SER A 591 22.32 20.05 -22.13
C SER A 591 21.89 21.40 -22.76
N GLY A 592 21.06 22.26 -22.16
CA GLY A 592 20.80 23.57 -22.79
C GLY A 592 19.65 24.40 -22.21
N ALA A 593 19.50 25.63 -22.69
CA ALA A 593 18.38 26.51 -22.32
C ALA A 593 17.08 26.05 -23.03
N ALA A 594 16.01 25.83 -22.26
CA ALA A 594 14.71 25.44 -22.80
C ALA A 594 14.01 26.62 -23.51
N THR A 595 13.21 26.30 -24.54
CA THR A 595 12.37 27.26 -25.27
C THR A 595 10.89 26.89 -25.13
N TYR A 596 10.03 27.88 -24.93
CA TYR A 596 8.62 27.70 -24.59
C TYR A 596 7.68 28.23 -25.68
N GLN A 597 6.51 27.60 -25.83
CA GLN A 597 5.47 28.04 -26.78
C GLN A 597 4.07 27.75 -26.25
N LEU A 598 3.14 28.70 -26.44
CA LEU A 598 1.71 28.47 -26.23
C LEU A 598 1.17 27.49 -27.29
N LEU A 599 0.55 26.40 -26.86
CA LEU A 599 0.00 25.36 -27.73
C LEU A 599 -1.52 25.50 -27.90
N LYS A 600 -2.26 25.55 -26.78
CA LYS A 600 -3.72 25.77 -26.77
C LYS A 600 -4.03 27.01 -25.95
N ALA A 601 -4.80 27.93 -26.53
CA ALA A 601 -5.25 29.14 -25.85
C ALA A 601 -6.23 28.84 -24.71
N ALA A 602 -6.29 29.80 -23.78
CA ALA A 602 -7.28 29.87 -22.71
C ALA A 602 -8.72 29.92 -23.27
N GLY A 603 -9.67 29.33 -22.55
CA GLY A 603 -11.07 29.26 -22.97
C GLY A 603 -11.83 30.56 -22.75
N SER A 604 -11.61 31.24 -21.62
CA SER A 604 -12.33 32.45 -21.23
C SER A 604 -11.42 33.66 -21.01
N GLY A 605 -10.20 33.45 -20.50
CA GLY A 605 -9.17 34.48 -20.39
C GLY A 605 -8.31 34.64 -21.65
N VAL A 606 -7.27 35.46 -21.53
CA VAL A 606 -6.27 35.66 -22.59
C VAL A 606 -4.88 35.35 -22.06
N ALA A 607 -4.25 34.29 -22.57
CA ALA A 607 -2.90 33.87 -22.20
C ALA A 607 -1.86 34.22 -23.28
N THR A 608 -0.66 34.64 -22.87
CA THR A 608 0.52 34.76 -23.76
C THR A 608 1.72 34.06 -23.15
N VAL A 609 2.53 33.37 -23.96
CA VAL A 609 3.76 32.67 -23.53
C VAL A 609 4.92 33.11 -24.41
N LYS A 610 6.02 33.57 -23.81
CA LYS A 610 7.26 33.95 -24.49
C LYS A 610 8.23 32.77 -24.55
N ALA A 611 9.16 32.82 -25.51
CA ALA A 611 10.17 31.78 -25.72
C ALA A 611 11.09 31.53 -24.51
N ASN A 612 11.27 32.53 -23.63
CA ASN A 612 12.06 32.41 -22.40
C ASN A 612 11.26 31.88 -21.19
N GLY A 613 10.00 31.48 -21.39
CA GLY A 613 9.13 30.93 -20.33
C GLY A 613 8.30 31.98 -19.58
N GLU A 614 8.52 33.29 -19.78
CA GLU A 614 7.62 34.30 -19.22
C GLU A 614 6.22 34.19 -19.83
N PHE A 615 5.18 34.29 -19.02
CA PHE A 615 3.79 34.25 -19.48
C PHE A 615 2.91 35.28 -18.76
N THR A 616 1.81 35.64 -19.42
CA THR A 616 0.73 36.42 -18.82
C THR A 616 -0.60 35.71 -19.00
N TYR A 617 -1.54 35.95 -18.08
CA TYR A 617 -2.93 35.54 -18.19
C TYR A 617 -3.85 36.67 -17.71
N PHE A 618 -4.76 37.13 -18.57
CA PHE A 618 -5.80 38.10 -18.21
C PHE A 618 -7.14 37.38 -17.96
N ALA A 619 -7.72 37.54 -16.78
CA ALA A 619 -9.00 36.96 -16.41
C ALA A 619 -10.16 37.85 -16.91
N THR A 620 -10.80 37.46 -18.01
CA THR A 620 -11.92 38.23 -18.57
C THR A 620 -13.10 38.28 -17.60
N PRO A 621 -13.68 39.47 -17.32
CA PRO A 621 -14.93 39.57 -16.57
C PRO A 621 -16.06 38.72 -17.14
N GLY A 622 -16.75 37.97 -16.27
CA GLY A 622 -17.79 37.00 -16.66
C GLY A 622 -17.28 35.66 -17.21
N GLY A 623 -15.96 35.40 -17.22
CA GLY A 623 -15.34 34.20 -17.80
C GLY A 623 -15.43 32.90 -17.00
N GLY A 624 -16.25 32.84 -15.94
CA GLY A 624 -16.29 31.72 -15.00
C GLY A 624 -15.17 31.75 -13.95
N VAL A 625 -15.13 30.73 -13.10
CA VAL A 625 -14.22 30.62 -11.93
C VAL A 625 -12.98 29.75 -12.17
N SER A 626 -12.88 29.11 -13.34
CA SER A 626 -11.74 28.28 -13.72
C SER A 626 -11.49 28.37 -15.22
N ASP A 627 -10.22 28.34 -15.62
CA ASP A 627 -9.78 28.27 -17.01
C ASP A 627 -8.45 27.49 -17.09
N SER A 628 -7.96 27.22 -18.30
CA SER A 628 -6.64 26.63 -18.49
C SER A 628 -6.12 26.91 -19.90
N PHE A 629 -4.79 26.92 -20.03
CA PHE A 629 -4.12 26.92 -21.32
C PHE A 629 -2.98 25.91 -21.32
N THR A 630 -2.54 25.49 -22.51
CA THR A 630 -1.47 24.49 -22.61
C THR A 630 -0.27 25.05 -23.35
N TYR A 631 0.91 24.58 -22.96
CA TYR A 631 2.18 25.02 -23.51
C TYR A 631 3.09 23.81 -23.77
N THR A 632 4.11 24.04 -24.58
CA THR A 632 5.19 23.09 -24.84
C THR A 632 6.52 23.70 -24.47
N LEU A 633 7.47 22.85 -24.04
CA LEU A 633 8.88 23.24 -23.89
C LEU A 633 9.80 22.32 -24.70
N SER A 634 10.88 22.86 -25.26
CA SER A 634 11.88 22.12 -26.02
C SER A 634 13.30 22.47 -25.57
N ASP A 635 14.13 21.46 -25.40
CA ASP A 635 15.58 21.56 -25.10
C ASP A 635 16.45 21.55 -26.38
N GLY A 636 15.83 21.55 -27.56
CA GLY A 636 16.51 21.47 -28.85
C GLY A 636 17.02 20.08 -29.25
N LYS A 637 16.69 19.01 -28.49
CA LYS A 637 17.14 17.63 -28.76
C LYS A 637 16.02 16.65 -29.15
N GLY A 638 14.77 17.10 -29.21
CA GLY A 638 13.65 16.25 -29.60
C GLY A 638 12.29 16.97 -29.61
N ASN A 639 11.21 16.17 -29.69
CA ASN A 639 9.84 16.65 -29.59
C ASN A 639 9.51 17.12 -28.16
N SER A 640 8.60 18.07 -28.02
CA SER A 640 8.17 18.64 -26.74
C SER A 640 6.96 17.92 -26.15
N ASN A 641 6.89 17.79 -24.82
CA ASN A 641 5.66 17.44 -24.11
C ASN A 641 4.73 18.64 -23.95
N GLN A 642 3.43 18.36 -23.85
CA GLN A 642 2.40 19.35 -23.54
C GLN A 642 2.16 19.37 -22.03
N TYR A 643 2.22 20.56 -21.45
CA TYR A 643 1.91 20.85 -20.05
C TYR A 643 0.80 21.87 -19.96
N THR A 644 0.11 21.90 -18.83
CA THR A 644 -1.06 22.74 -18.61
C THR A 644 -0.78 23.76 -17.53
N VAL A 645 -1.21 25.00 -17.76
CA VAL A 645 -1.38 25.98 -16.69
C VAL A 645 -2.86 26.01 -16.33
N PHE A 646 -3.16 25.60 -15.11
CA PHE A 646 -4.49 25.69 -14.53
C PHE A 646 -4.67 27.07 -13.89
N VAL A 647 -5.81 27.70 -14.16
CA VAL A 647 -6.11 29.04 -13.66
C VAL A 647 -7.37 29.01 -12.83
N GLN A 648 -7.25 29.38 -11.56
CA GLN A 648 -8.39 29.68 -10.70
C GLN A 648 -8.67 31.18 -10.76
N ILE A 649 -9.95 31.55 -10.93
CA ILE A 649 -10.37 32.93 -11.08
C ILE A 649 -11.25 33.31 -9.89
N ASN A 650 -10.82 34.27 -9.07
CA ASN A 650 -11.64 34.80 -7.98
C ASN A 650 -12.70 35.77 -8.55
N ALA A 651 -13.97 35.57 -8.20
CA ALA A 651 -15.08 36.41 -8.64
C ALA A 651 -15.21 37.72 -7.82
N ASP A 652 -15.89 38.74 -8.37
CA ASP A 652 -16.21 40.01 -7.69
C ASP A 652 -17.55 39.97 -6.92
N ALA A 653 -17.63 40.69 -5.80
CA ALA A 653 -18.81 40.78 -4.91
C ALA A 653 -20.05 41.39 -5.61
N GLN A 654 -21.21 40.81 -5.35
CA GLN A 654 -22.49 41.14 -5.97
C GLN A 654 -23.50 41.73 -4.97
N THR A 655 -24.44 42.51 -5.50
CA THR A 655 -25.69 42.87 -4.81
C THR A 655 -26.85 42.31 -5.61
N GLN A 656 -27.57 41.34 -5.04
CA GLN A 656 -28.67 40.64 -5.69
C GLN A 656 -30.01 40.97 -5.01
N ASN A 657 -31.03 41.25 -5.83
CA ASN A 657 -32.39 41.49 -5.37
C ASN A 657 -33.34 40.50 -6.05
N GLY A 658 -34.13 39.78 -5.25
CA GLY A 658 -35.25 38.96 -5.70
C GLY A 658 -36.48 39.78 -6.09
N THR A 659 -37.61 39.10 -6.18
CA THR A 659 -38.91 39.61 -6.60
C THR A 659 -39.94 39.39 -5.49
N SER A 660 -41.23 39.64 -5.78
CA SER A 660 -42.32 39.42 -4.82
C SER A 660 -42.93 38.01 -4.91
N GLY A 661 -42.28 37.06 -5.58
CA GLY A 661 -42.68 35.67 -5.65
C GLY A 661 -41.49 34.76 -5.37
N ASN A 662 -41.74 33.45 -5.26
CA ASN A 662 -40.72 32.49 -4.84
C ASN A 662 -39.54 32.44 -5.82
N ASP A 663 -38.37 32.84 -5.34
CA ASP A 663 -37.14 32.94 -6.10
C ASP A 663 -36.10 31.89 -5.69
N ALA A 664 -35.23 31.53 -6.63
CA ALA A 664 -34.03 30.74 -6.38
C ALA A 664 -32.81 31.63 -6.63
N LEU A 665 -32.17 32.07 -5.56
CA LEU A 665 -31.05 33.03 -5.58
C LEU A 665 -29.72 32.33 -5.29
N LEU A 666 -28.70 32.66 -6.07
CA LEU A 666 -27.36 32.10 -5.96
C LEU A 666 -26.32 33.23 -6.01
N GLY A 667 -25.58 33.38 -4.91
CA GLY A 667 -24.41 34.25 -4.77
C GLY A 667 -23.14 33.68 -5.41
N THR A 668 -22.01 34.27 -5.05
CA THR A 668 -20.69 34.05 -5.61
C THR A 668 -19.75 33.48 -4.54
N ALA A 669 -18.44 33.42 -4.80
CA ALA A 669 -17.46 32.91 -3.83
C ALA A 669 -16.87 34.02 -2.93
N VAL A 670 -17.44 35.22 -2.99
CA VAL A 670 -16.99 36.41 -2.25
C VAL A 670 -18.19 37.09 -1.60
N ASN A 671 -17.93 37.97 -0.64
CA ASN A 671 -18.97 38.56 0.23
C ASN A 671 -20.07 39.31 -0.55
N ASP A 672 -21.27 38.73 -0.58
CA ASP A 672 -22.42 39.25 -1.29
C ASP A 672 -23.46 39.91 -0.36
N LEU A 673 -24.31 40.75 -0.96
CA LEU A 673 -25.53 41.26 -0.35
C LEU A 673 -26.75 40.73 -1.12
N ILE A 674 -27.53 39.85 -0.48
CA ILE A 674 -28.67 39.18 -1.11
C ILE A 674 -29.97 39.56 -0.36
N ASN A 675 -30.93 40.11 -1.10
CA ASN A 675 -32.25 40.49 -0.58
C ASN A 675 -33.34 39.79 -1.39
N ALA A 676 -33.98 38.76 -0.81
CA ALA A 676 -34.92 37.90 -1.52
C ALA A 676 -36.34 38.51 -1.65
N GLN A 677 -36.72 39.37 -0.71
CA GLN A 677 -37.96 40.15 -0.66
C GLN A 677 -39.20 39.38 -0.17
N ALA A 678 -40.10 38.93 -1.05
CA ALA A 678 -41.35 38.30 -0.62
C ALA A 678 -41.62 37.07 -1.46
N GLY A 679 -42.18 36.02 -0.86
CA GLY A 679 -42.23 34.69 -1.46
C GLY A 679 -41.59 33.67 -0.53
N ASP A 680 -41.74 32.39 -0.83
CA ASP A 680 -40.97 31.34 -0.15
C ASP A 680 -39.68 31.11 -0.95
N ASP A 681 -38.58 31.75 -0.54
CA ASP A 681 -37.36 31.83 -1.32
C ASP A 681 -36.33 30.75 -0.95
N THR A 682 -35.53 30.33 -1.94
CA THR A 682 -34.38 29.43 -1.74
C THR A 682 -33.09 30.17 -2.08
N ILE A 683 -32.22 30.36 -1.09
CA ILE A 683 -31.08 31.27 -1.17
C ILE A 683 -29.79 30.49 -0.89
N THR A 684 -28.82 30.57 -1.80
CA THR A 684 -27.47 30.02 -1.61
C THR A 684 -26.46 31.16 -1.69
N GLY A 685 -25.82 31.53 -0.58
CA GLY A 685 -24.75 32.55 -0.56
C GLY A 685 -23.51 32.11 -1.34
N ALA A 686 -23.24 30.81 -1.32
CA ALA A 686 -22.01 30.17 -1.80
C ALA A 686 -20.81 30.53 -0.90
N GLY A 687 -19.71 31.06 -1.39
CA GLY A 687 -18.51 31.32 -0.59
C GLY A 687 -18.41 32.78 -0.18
N GLY A 688 -17.60 33.11 0.83
CA GLY A 688 -17.49 34.48 1.33
C GLY A 688 -18.35 34.70 2.58
N ASN A 689 -18.38 35.94 3.08
CA ASN A 689 -19.18 36.31 4.24
C ASN A 689 -20.38 37.12 3.77
N ASP A 690 -21.52 36.46 3.60
CA ASP A 690 -22.67 37.05 2.95
C ASP A 690 -23.63 37.72 3.94
N VAL A 691 -24.38 38.70 3.45
CA VAL A 691 -25.52 39.27 4.16
C VAL A 691 -26.78 38.89 3.40
N ILE A 692 -27.60 38.04 4.01
CA ILE A 692 -28.82 37.47 3.42
C ILE A 692 -30.04 37.97 4.19
N GLU A 693 -30.97 38.61 3.48
CA GLU A 693 -32.29 38.95 4.00
C GLU A 693 -33.37 38.18 3.22
N GLY A 694 -34.03 37.22 3.88
CA GLY A 694 -35.06 36.37 3.28
C GLY A 694 -36.33 37.18 2.98
N GLY A 695 -36.91 37.77 4.02
CA GLY A 695 -37.95 38.78 3.85
C GLY A 695 -39.31 38.32 4.37
N ALA A 696 -40.29 38.16 3.49
CA ALA A 696 -41.65 37.76 3.86
C ALA A 696 -42.07 36.47 3.15
N GLY A 697 -42.24 35.41 3.91
CA GLY A 697 -42.61 34.07 3.43
C GLY A 697 -41.94 33.03 4.31
N VAL A 698 -41.73 31.82 3.79
CA VAL A 698 -40.89 30.80 4.41
C VAL A 698 -39.61 30.67 3.60
N ASP A 699 -38.55 31.29 4.09
CA ASP A 699 -37.29 31.39 3.36
C ASP A 699 -36.29 30.33 3.82
N THR A 700 -35.59 29.72 2.86
CA THR A 700 -34.61 28.65 3.09
C THR A 700 -33.22 29.07 2.61
N ALA A 701 -32.26 29.18 3.54
CA ALA A 701 -30.85 29.30 3.20
C ALA A 701 -30.19 27.92 3.05
N VAL A 702 -29.46 27.70 1.96
CA VAL A 702 -28.89 26.40 1.56
C VAL A 702 -27.37 26.43 1.66
N TYR A 703 -26.82 25.40 2.29
CA TYR A 703 -25.39 25.22 2.57
C TYR A 703 -24.87 23.91 1.98
N LYS A 704 -23.62 23.89 1.50
CA LYS A 704 -23.05 22.75 0.76
C LYS A 704 -22.61 21.60 1.66
N GLY A 705 -22.12 21.93 2.87
CA GLY A 705 -21.54 20.97 3.81
C GLY A 705 -22.57 20.27 4.69
N LYS A 706 -22.08 19.47 5.63
CA LYS A 706 -22.91 18.81 6.66
C LYS A 706 -23.10 19.75 7.84
N LEU A 707 -24.21 19.67 8.57
CA LEU A 707 -24.46 20.57 9.71
C LEU A 707 -23.32 20.57 10.75
N ALA A 708 -22.65 19.43 10.96
CA ALA A 708 -21.52 19.31 11.88
C ALA A 708 -20.33 20.22 11.53
N ASP A 709 -20.19 20.62 10.27
CA ASP A 709 -19.13 21.49 9.76
C ASP A 709 -19.41 22.98 10.01
N TYR A 710 -20.55 23.32 10.63
CA TYR A 710 -20.96 24.69 10.88
C TYR A 710 -21.11 24.99 12.36
N LYS A 711 -21.03 26.28 12.67
CA LYS A 711 -21.45 26.85 13.95
C LYS A 711 -22.53 27.90 13.69
N LEU A 712 -23.68 27.73 14.33
CA LEU A 712 -24.83 28.60 14.21
C LEU A 712 -24.98 29.40 15.50
N THR A 713 -25.11 30.71 15.41
CA THR A 713 -25.21 31.60 16.57
C THR A 713 -26.29 32.66 16.35
N ALA A 714 -27.27 32.75 17.23
CA ALA A 714 -28.21 33.85 17.23
C ALA A 714 -27.55 35.11 17.78
N THR A 715 -27.59 36.20 17.02
CA THR A 715 -27.01 37.49 17.41
C THR A 715 -28.05 38.46 17.99
N GLY A 716 -29.32 38.03 18.05
CA GLY A 716 -30.45 38.80 18.56
C GLY A 716 -31.29 39.44 17.45
N GLY A 717 -32.57 39.73 17.75
CA GLY A 717 -33.48 40.41 16.82
C GLY A 717 -33.92 39.59 15.60
N GLY A 718 -33.81 38.26 15.65
CA GLY A 718 -34.11 37.37 14.50
C GLY A 718 -32.98 37.31 13.47
N VAL A 719 -31.76 37.68 13.89
CA VAL A 719 -30.53 37.58 13.08
C VAL A 719 -29.68 36.41 13.56
N TYR A 720 -29.18 35.64 12.62
CA TYR A 720 -28.36 34.45 12.84
C TYR A 720 -27.03 34.59 12.09
N GLN A 721 -25.96 34.13 12.70
CA GLN A 721 -24.68 33.93 12.04
C GLN A 721 -24.48 32.44 11.77
N VAL A 722 -24.12 32.09 10.53
CA VAL A 722 -23.76 30.73 10.12
C VAL A 722 -22.29 30.73 9.72
N TYR A 723 -21.44 30.18 10.58
CA TYR A 723 -20.00 30.09 10.37
C TYR A 723 -19.62 28.70 9.85
N SER A 724 -19.01 28.63 8.67
CA SER A 724 -18.42 27.42 8.11
C SER A 724 -17.03 27.16 8.71
N LYS A 725 -16.85 26.04 9.41
CA LYS A 725 -15.55 25.65 10.01
C LYS A 725 -14.52 25.26 8.95
N THR A 726 -14.99 24.79 7.79
CA THR A 726 -14.16 24.42 6.64
C THR A 726 -13.87 25.61 5.73
N GLY A 727 -14.58 26.73 5.93
CA GLY A 727 -14.45 27.96 5.13
C GLY A 727 -15.12 27.89 3.76
N ILE A 728 -15.72 26.76 3.37
CA ILE A 728 -16.29 26.54 2.02
C ILE A 728 -17.45 27.48 1.69
N ASP A 729 -18.19 27.89 2.73
CA ASP A 729 -19.31 28.83 2.64
C ASP A 729 -19.11 30.06 3.56
N GLY A 730 -17.86 30.32 3.98
CA GLY A 730 -17.49 31.46 4.84
C GLY A 730 -18.37 31.69 6.08
N THR A 731 -18.75 32.95 6.33
CA THR A 731 -19.52 33.38 7.53
C THR A 731 -20.67 34.28 7.17
N ASP A 732 -21.87 33.71 7.13
CA ASP A 732 -23.06 34.44 6.71
C ASP A 732 -23.79 35.09 7.87
N THR A 733 -24.41 36.23 7.56
CA THR A 733 -25.35 36.93 8.44
C THR A 733 -26.74 36.84 7.81
N LEU A 734 -27.64 36.12 8.46
CA LEU A 734 -28.99 35.85 8.00
C LEU A 734 -30.01 36.66 8.80
N ALA A 735 -30.91 37.35 8.12
CA ALA A 735 -32.06 38.02 8.72
C ALA A 735 -33.34 37.54 8.03
N ARG A 736 -34.41 37.31 8.82
CA ARG A 736 -35.73 36.90 8.31
C ARG A 736 -35.65 35.65 7.42
N VAL A 737 -34.96 34.63 7.92
CA VAL A 737 -34.85 33.31 7.29
C VAL A 737 -35.40 32.29 8.30
N GLU A 738 -36.32 31.44 7.85
CA GLU A 738 -37.03 30.50 8.72
C GLU A 738 -36.35 29.12 8.74
N LYS A 739 -35.68 28.73 7.65
CA LYS A 739 -35.09 27.40 7.50
C LYS A 739 -33.66 27.44 6.97
N LEU A 740 -32.83 26.55 7.48
CA LEU A 740 -31.50 26.25 6.94
C LEU A 740 -31.48 24.82 6.42
N GLN A 741 -30.90 24.61 5.24
CA GLN A 741 -30.74 23.30 4.63
C GLN A 741 -29.26 23.01 4.40
N PHE A 742 -28.78 21.94 5.02
CA PHE A 742 -27.45 21.37 4.82
C PHE A 742 -27.55 20.10 3.98
N SER A 743 -26.39 19.54 3.58
CA SER A 743 -26.35 18.32 2.77
C SER A 743 -26.95 17.08 3.47
N ASP A 744 -26.97 17.06 4.81
CA ASP A 744 -27.45 15.96 5.64
C ASP A 744 -28.69 16.30 6.48
N MET A 745 -28.76 17.53 6.99
CA MET A 745 -29.77 17.97 7.96
C MET A 745 -30.43 19.29 7.58
N THR A 746 -31.56 19.58 8.21
CA THR A 746 -32.23 20.88 8.17
C THR A 746 -32.34 21.46 9.56
N VAL A 747 -32.33 22.80 9.67
CA VAL A 747 -32.59 23.53 10.91
C VAL A 747 -33.80 24.43 10.70
N ASN A 748 -34.85 24.24 11.50
CA ASN A 748 -36.01 25.11 11.56
C ASN A 748 -35.80 26.13 12.68
N LEU A 749 -35.60 27.40 12.31
CA LEU A 749 -35.29 28.48 13.24
C LEU A 749 -36.53 29.00 14.00
N GLY A 750 -37.74 28.68 13.51
CA GLY A 750 -39.02 29.11 14.09
C GLY A 750 -39.66 28.12 15.08
N VAL A 751 -39.23 26.85 15.09
CA VAL A 751 -39.91 25.78 15.86
C VAL A 751 -39.94 26.05 17.37
N GLN A 752 -38.89 26.66 17.93
CA GLN A 752 -38.85 26.96 19.36
C GLN A 752 -39.86 28.04 19.73
N ALA A 753 -39.98 29.09 18.90
CA ALA A 753 -40.98 30.13 19.10
C ALA A 753 -42.39 29.55 18.99
N ALA A 754 -42.63 28.64 18.04
CA ALA A 754 -43.90 27.92 17.93
C ALA A 754 -44.20 27.07 19.18
N ALA A 755 -43.22 26.34 19.70
CA ALA A 755 -43.37 25.53 20.91
C ALA A 755 -43.65 26.36 22.17
N LEU A 756 -42.99 27.52 22.32
CA LEU A 756 -43.23 28.47 23.42
C LEU A 756 -44.62 29.12 23.35
N ALA A 757 -45.16 29.29 22.14
CA ALA A 757 -46.50 29.81 21.91
C ALA A 757 -47.62 28.78 22.13
N ALA A 758 -47.28 27.52 22.43
CA ALA A 758 -48.23 26.42 22.61
C ALA A 758 -48.25 25.90 24.07
N PRO A 759 -49.33 25.23 24.50
CA PRO A 759 -49.36 24.61 25.82
C PRO A 759 -48.26 23.55 25.98
N ALA A 760 -47.36 23.70 26.96
CA ALA A 760 -46.20 22.82 27.15
C ALA A 760 -46.57 21.32 27.29
N ALA A 761 -47.66 21.02 27.98
CA ALA A 761 -48.17 19.65 28.09
C ALA A 761 -48.61 19.06 26.74
N GLY A 762 -49.13 19.90 25.84
CA GLY A 762 -49.49 19.50 24.48
C GLY A 762 -48.25 19.21 23.63
N VAL A 763 -47.23 20.07 23.70
CA VAL A 763 -45.94 19.86 23.00
C VAL A 763 -45.25 18.60 23.48
N GLN A 764 -45.23 18.37 24.80
CA GLN A 764 -44.70 17.13 25.37
C GLN A 764 -45.46 15.90 24.87
N ARG A 765 -46.80 15.96 24.88
CA ARG A 765 -47.65 14.87 24.41
C ARG A 765 -47.45 14.56 22.93
N LEU A 766 -47.15 15.55 22.08
CA LEU A 766 -46.80 15.30 20.69
C LEU A 766 -45.52 14.46 20.55
N MET A 767 -44.46 14.79 21.30
CA MET A 767 -43.23 13.98 21.32
C MET A 767 -43.49 12.56 21.83
N GLU A 768 -44.34 12.42 22.86
CA GLU A 768 -44.76 11.11 23.38
C GLU A 768 -45.51 10.27 22.33
N LEU A 769 -46.33 10.89 21.47
CA LEU A 769 -47.00 10.18 20.38
C LEU A 769 -46.00 9.64 19.34
N TYR A 770 -44.96 10.40 18.98
CA TYR A 770 -43.90 9.91 18.09
C TYR A 770 -43.16 8.71 18.68
N VAL A 771 -42.86 8.74 19.98
CA VAL A 771 -42.24 7.61 20.68
C VAL A 771 -43.20 6.42 20.76
N ALA A 772 -44.46 6.64 21.13
CA ALA A 772 -45.43 5.56 21.33
C ALA A 772 -45.77 4.83 20.04
N PHE A 773 -46.03 5.56 18.96
CA PHE A 773 -46.36 4.97 17.67
C PHE A 773 -45.12 4.41 16.98
N PHE A 774 -44.05 5.20 16.87
CA PHE A 774 -42.96 4.86 15.94
C PHE A 774 -41.64 4.49 16.61
N ASN A 775 -41.55 4.61 17.94
CA ASN A 775 -40.28 4.56 18.67
C ASN A 775 -39.23 5.46 17.99
N ARG A 776 -39.61 6.69 17.66
CA ARG A 776 -38.83 7.65 16.86
C ARG A 776 -38.80 9.00 17.55
N VAL A 777 -37.68 9.73 17.46
CA VAL A 777 -37.68 11.18 17.76
C VAL A 777 -38.32 11.97 16.61
N PRO A 778 -39.17 12.97 16.88
CA PRO A 778 -39.72 13.82 15.83
C PRO A 778 -38.64 14.71 15.21
N ASP A 779 -38.86 15.14 13.97
CA ASP A 779 -38.12 16.26 13.38
C ASP A 779 -38.83 17.61 13.67
N ALA A 780 -38.08 18.70 13.54
CA ALA A 780 -38.54 20.05 13.89
C ALA A 780 -39.70 20.54 13.03
N ASP A 781 -39.67 20.27 11.72
CA ASP A 781 -40.75 20.65 10.79
C ASP A 781 -42.05 19.89 11.14
N GLY A 782 -41.95 18.60 11.43
CA GLY A 782 -43.06 17.79 11.92
C GLY A 782 -43.61 18.30 13.24
N MET A 783 -42.75 18.71 14.18
CA MET A 783 -43.21 19.34 15.43
C MET A 783 -43.92 20.67 15.16
N ALA A 784 -43.35 21.56 14.34
CA ALA A 784 -43.94 22.85 13.99
C ALA A 784 -45.34 22.67 13.37
N TYR A 785 -45.50 21.71 12.45
CA TYR A 785 -46.79 21.38 11.85
C TYR A 785 -47.83 20.96 12.89
N TRP A 786 -47.52 20.00 13.77
CA TRP A 786 -48.49 19.51 14.76
C TRP A 786 -48.82 20.54 15.83
N ILE A 787 -47.86 21.39 16.19
CA ILE A 787 -48.09 22.54 17.07
C ILE A 787 -49.10 23.50 16.40
N GLY A 788 -48.92 23.80 15.12
CA GLY A 788 -49.86 24.60 14.35
C GLY A 788 -51.27 24.02 14.31
N GLU A 789 -51.40 22.71 14.09
CA GLU A 789 -52.70 22.02 14.10
C GLU A 789 -53.38 22.07 15.48
N MET A 790 -52.61 21.98 16.56
CA MET A 790 -53.13 22.11 17.92
C MET A 790 -53.59 23.55 18.20
N GLN A 791 -52.84 24.55 17.73
CA GLN A 791 -53.23 25.96 17.81
C GLN A 791 -54.48 26.28 16.96
N ALA A 792 -54.68 25.54 15.87
CA ALA A 792 -55.90 25.56 15.07
C ALA A 792 -57.09 24.84 15.72
N GLY A 793 -56.93 24.31 16.95
CA GLY A 793 -58.01 23.73 17.76
C GLY A 793 -58.16 22.22 17.67
N ARG A 794 -57.23 21.51 17.01
CA ARG A 794 -57.25 20.03 16.96
C ARG A 794 -56.84 19.44 18.31
N SER A 795 -57.62 18.50 18.84
CA SER A 795 -57.29 17.83 20.10
C SER A 795 -56.18 16.78 19.93
N ILE A 796 -55.44 16.49 21.00
CA ILE A 796 -54.39 15.46 21.02
C ILE A 796 -54.89 14.09 20.56
N ASN A 797 -56.09 13.67 20.99
CA ASN A 797 -56.62 12.36 20.59
C ASN A 797 -56.92 12.31 19.09
N GLN A 798 -57.39 13.42 18.50
CA GLN A 798 -57.58 13.53 17.05
C GLN A 798 -56.23 13.50 16.31
N ILE A 799 -55.18 14.12 16.86
CA ILE A 799 -53.82 14.03 16.31
C ILE A 799 -53.30 12.59 16.38
N ALA A 800 -53.43 11.94 17.53
CA ALA A 800 -53.01 10.55 17.74
C ALA A 800 -53.72 9.55 16.80
N ASP A 801 -55.00 9.78 16.48
CA ASP A 801 -55.71 8.96 15.48
C ASP A 801 -55.16 9.17 14.05
N ILE A 802 -54.63 10.36 13.73
CA ILE A 802 -53.97 10.63 12.44
C ILE A 802 -52.59 9.96 12.36
N PHE A 803 -51.85 9.87 13.47
CA PHE A 803 -50.52 9.22 13.50
C PHE A 803 -50.56 7.78 12.99
N TYR A 804 -51.60 7.01 13.34
CA TYR A 804 -51.76 5.66 12.80
C TYR A 804 -51.84 5.68 11.26
N GLY A 805 -52.62 6.60 10.70
CA GLY A 805 -52.76 6.77 9.25
C GLY A 805 -51.45 7.15 8.58
N ALA A 806 -50.66 8.04 9.20
CA ALA A 806 -49.33 8.41 8.73
C ALA A 806 -48.36 7.21 8.76
N GLY A 807 -48.40 6.39 9.82
CA GLY A 807 -47.59 5.17 9.90
C GLY A 807 -47.81 4.20 8.74
N VAL A 808 -49.08 4.03 8.33
CA VAL A 808 -49.45 3.15 7.21
C VAL A 808 -48.86 3.63 5.87
N GLN A 809 -48.67 4.92 5.67
CA GLN A 809 -48.06 5.46 4.44
C GLN A 809 -46.57 5.06 4.30
N PHE A 810 -45.90 4.76 5.41
CA PHE A 810 -44.50 4.33 5.47
C PHE A 810 -44.38 2.93 6.07
N SER A 811 -45.23 1.99 5.63
CA SER A 811 -45.38 0.68 6.27
C SER A 811 -44.10 -0.17 6.29
N SER A 812 -43.21 -0.01 5.30
CA SER A 812 -41.92 -0.71 5.24
C SER A 812 -40.94 -0.29 6.32
N LEU A 813 -41.06 0.97 6.80
CA LEU A 813 -40.18 1.54 7.81
C LEU A 813 -40.81 1.47 9.21
N THR A 814 -42.10 1.75 9.33
CA THR A 814 -42.80 1.83 10.63
C THR A 814 -43.43 0.51 11.09
N GLY A 815 -43.64 -0.43 10.16
CA GLY A 815 -44.33 -1.70 10.42
C GLY A 815 -45.86 -1.59 10.54
N PHE A 816 -46.44 -0.38 10.48
CA PHE A 816 -47.90 -0.20 10.51
C PHE A 816 -48.50 -0.53 9.15
N THR A 817 -49.58 -1.32 9.14
CA THR A 817 -50.29 -1.68 7.92
C THR A 817 -51.78 -1.38 8.03
N ALA A 818 -52.44 -1.17 6.90
CA ALA A 818 -53.89 -0.99 6.86
C ALA A 818 -54.64 -2.22 7.42
N THR A 819 -54.02 -3.39 7.37
CA THR A 819 -54.57 -4.69 7.82
C THR A 819 -54.08 -5.13 9.20
N MET A 820 -53.33 -4.29 9.92
CA MET A 820 -52.79 -4.63 11.24
C MET A 820 -53.91 -4.91 12.25
N THR A 821 -53.82 -6.05 12.96
CA THR A 821 -54.81 -6.43 13.96
C THR A 821 -54.73 -5.53 15.18
N ASN A 822 -55.83 -5.43 15.94
CA ASN A 822 -55.83 -4.73 17.24
C ASN A 822 -54.77 -5.31 18.18
N THR A 823 -54.62 -6.63 18.19
CA THR A 823 -53.62 -7.33 19.00
C THR A 823 -52.20 -6.92 18.65
N ASP A 824 -51.85 -6.87 17.36
CA ASP A 824 -50.52 -6.47 16.92
C ASP A 824 -50.24 -5.00 17.26
N PHE A 825 -51.23 -4.13 17.02
CA PHE A 825 -51.16 -2.71 17.38
C PHE A 825 -50.89 -2.52 18.89
N ILE A 826 -51.68 -3.18 19.75
CA ILE A 826 -51.52 -3.08 21.21
C ILE A 826 -50.11 -3.53 21.63
N ASN A 827 -49.60 -4.63 21.05
CA ASN A 827 -48.28 -5.14 21.36
C ASN A 827 -47.15 -4.16 20.97
N VAL A 828 -47.28 -3.47 19.83
CA VAL A 828 -46.32 -2.42 19.42
C VAL A 828 -46.32 -1.26 20.43
N ILE A 829 -47.49 -0.76 20.83
CA ILE A 829 -47.58 0.33 21.81
C ILE A 829 -47.00 -0.10 23.18
N TYR A 830 -47.29 -1.32 23.63
CA TYR A 830 -46.72 -1.85 24.88
C TYR A 830 -45.20 -1.98 24.84
N LYS A 831 -44.64 -2.39 23.69
CA LYS A 831 -43.19 -2.45 23.49
C LYS A 831 -42.56 -1.06 23.56
N ASN A 832 -43.13 -0.11 22.83
CA ASN A 832 -42.56 1.23 22.69
C ASN A 832 -42.67 2.08 23.96
N VAL A 833 -43.81 2.00 24.65
CA VAL A 833 -44.12 2.83 25.83
C VAL A 833 -43.70 2.17 27.14
N LEU A 834 -43.90 0.85 27.29
CA LEU A 834 -43.64 0.15 28.55
C LEU A 834 -42.36 -0.70 28.53
N GLY A 835 -41.62 -0.74 27.42
CA GLY A 835 -40.34 -1.44 27.30
C GLY A 835 -40.44 -2.98 27.43
N ARG A 836 -41.63 -3.56 27.22
CA ARG A 836 -41.85 -5.01 27.36
C ARG A 836 -41.48 -5.75 26.07
N ALA A 837 -40.46 -6.59 26.10
CA ALA A 837 -40.01 -7.36 24.93
C ALA A 837 -41.12 -8.21 24.30
N ASP A 838 -41.98 -8.82 25.12
CA ASP A 838 -43.05 -9.72 24.68
C ASP A 838 -44.38 -9.00 24.36
N GLY A 839 -44.46 -7.68 24.55
CA GLY A 839 -45.69 -6.91 24.38
C GLY A 839 -46.62 -6.93 25.60
N ALA A 840 -47.94 -6.87 25.37
CA ALA A 840 -48.93 -6.86 26.44
C ALA A 840 -49.09 -8.26 27.06
N ASP A 841 -49.33 -8.32 28.38
CA ASP A 841 -49.73 -9.57 29.03
C ASP A 841 -51.15 -9.97 28.58
N ALA A 842 -51.51 -11.24 28.77
CA ALA A 842 -52.78 -11.78 28.29
C ALA A 842 -54.02 -11.01 28.83
N GLY A 843 -53.94 -10.46 30.04
CA GLY A 843 -55.01 -9.66 30.64
C GLY A 843 -55.13 -8.28 30.01
N GLY A 844 -54.01 -7.56 29.90
CA GLY A 844 -53.95 -6.25 29.25
C GLY A 844 -54.37 -6.32 27.77
N LEU A 845 -53.93 -7.36 27.05
CA LEU A 845 -54.28 -7.57 25.65
C LEU A 845 -55.78 -7.81 25.45
N ALA A 846 -56.39 -8.65 26.30
CA ALA A 846 -57.82 -8.93 26.25
C ALA A 846 -58.67 -7.68 26.53
N TYR A 847 -58.26 -6.87 27.52
CA TYR A 847 -58.95 -5.62 27.86
C TYR A 847 -58.93 -4.63 26.70
N TRP A 848 -57.75 -4.27 26.20
CA TRP A 848 -57.61 -3.26 25.15
C TRP A 848 -58.22 -3.69 23.82
N ASN A 849 -58.11 -4.98 23.47
CA ASN A 849 -58.77 -5.50 22.27
C ASN A 849 -60.30 -5.37 22.38
N GLY A 850 -60.86 -5.59 23.58
CA GLY A 850 -62.29 -5.38 23.85
C GLY A 850 -62.73 -3.92 23.72
N GLU A 851 -61.94 -2.97 24.25
CA GLU A 851 -62.23 -1.53 24.16
C GLU A 851 -62.18 -1.01 22.71
N LEU A 852 -61.17 -1.43 21.93
CA LEU A 852 -61.07 -1.08 20.51
C LEU A 852 -62.19 -1.71 19.67
N THR A 853 -62.50 -2.99 19.91
CA THR A 853 -63.55 -3.70 19.15
C THR A 853 -64.95 -3.14 19.44
N SER A 854 -65.19 -2.67 20.66
CA SER A 854 -66.47 -2.07 21.06
C SER A 854 -66.62 -0.59 20.69
N GLY A 855 -65.55 0.04 20.18
CA GLY A 855 -65.53 1.47 19.83
C GLY A 855 -65.54 2.43 21.03
N ARG A 856 -65.35 1.92 22.26
CA ARG A 856 -65.25 2.74 23.47
C ARG A 856 -63.91 3.44 23.61
N ALA A 857 -62.89 2.92 22.96
CA ALA A 857 -61.60 3.58 22.78
C ALA A 857 -61.29 3.70 21.28
N THR A 858 -60.66 4.81 20.89
CA THR A 858 -59.92 4.91 19.63
C THR A 858 -58.47 4.47 19.85
N ARG A 859 -57.71 4.26 18.77
CA ARG A 859 -56.28 3.99 18.88
C ARG A 859 -55.56 5.15 19.58
N GLY A 860 -55.94 6.39 19.27
CA GLY A 860 -55.44 7.59 19.92
C GLY A 860 -55.78 7.66 21.41
N SER A 861 -57.03 7.41 21.81
CA SER A 861 -57.40 7.45 23.24
C SER A 861 -56.77 6.32 24.05
N LEU A 862 -56.58 5.14 23.45
CA LEU A 862 -55.83 4.03 24.03
C LEU A 862 -54.37 4.43 24.29
N VAL A 863 -53.67 4.96 23.28
CA VAL A 863 -52.26 5.37 23.42
C VAL A 863 -52.10 6.44 24.50
N SER A 864 -52.98 7.45 24.51
CA SER A 864 -53.00 8.48 25.56
C SER A 864 -53.15 7.87 26.95
N THR A 865 -54.03 6.89 27.13
CA THR A 865 -54.26 6.24 28.43
C THR A 865 -53.05 5.40 28.87
N ILE A 866 -52.39 4.71 27.93
CA ILE A 866 -51.17 3.94 28.23
C ILE A 866 -50.01 4.86 28.59
N LEU A 867 -49.86 6.01 27.91
CA LEU A 867 -48.86 7.02 28.26
C LEU A 867 -49.10 7.60 29.66
N ASP A 868 -50.35 7.92 30.01
CA ASP A 868 -50.70 8.40 31.36
C ASP A 868 -50.38 7.34 32.43
N ALA A 869 -50.66 6.07 32.13
CA ALA A 869 -50.31 4.95 33.00
C ALA A 869 -48.79 4.77 33.13
N ALA A 870 -48.03 4.93 32.05
CA ALA A 870 -46.57 4.82 32.05
C ALA A 870 -45.92 5.86 32.97
N HIS A 871 -46.42 7.11 32.92
CA HIS A 871 -45.98 8.19 33.81
C HIS A 871 -46.29 7.92 35.28
N SER A 872 -47.39 7.22 35.58
CA SER A 872 -47.77 6.90 36.96
C SER A 872 -46.77 5.99 37.69
N PHE A 873 -45.89 5.28 36.97
CA PHE A 873 -44.83 4.46 37.56
C PHE A 873 -43.67 5.30 38.13
N LYS A 874 -43.64 6.63 37.95
CA LYS A 874 -42.54 7.48 38.43
C LYS A 874 -42.30 7.28 39.94
N GLY A 875 -41.07 6.93 40.30
CA GLY A 875 -40.67 6.68 41.68
C GLY A 875 -41.04 5.30 42.23
N ASP A 876 -41.71 4.44 41.45
CA ASP A 876 -41.95 3.05 41.80
C ASP A 876 -40.63 2.25 41.81
N THR A 877 -40.43 1.41 42.81
CA THR A 877 -39.17 0.65 42.99
C THR A 877 -38.99 -0.50 41.99
N THR A 878 -40.07 -0.97 41.38
CA THR A 878 -40.07 -2.08 40.41
C THR A 878 -40.21 -1.58 38.98
N TRP A 879 -41.04 -0.56 38.76
CA TRP A 879 -41.44 -0.08 37.44
C TRP A 879 -41.03 1.36 37.14
N GLY A 880 -40.39 2.07 38.08
CA GLY A 880 -39.97 3.47 37.88
C GLY A 880 -39.02 3.69 36.71
N TRP A 881 -38.34 2.63 36.26
CA TRP A 881 -37.53 2.65 35.05
C TRP A 881 -38.36 2.94 33.78
N VAL A 882 -39.65 2.60 33.74
CA VAL A 882 -40.54 2.85 32.59
C VAL A 882 -40.77 4.34 32.40
N ALA A 883 -41.13 5.05 33.48
CA ALA A 883 -41.29 6.49 33.45
C ALA A 883 -39.95 7.19 33.13
N ASN A 884 -38.84 6.72 33.70
CA ASN A 884 -37.51 7.28 33.41
C ASN A 884 -37.09 7.08 31.94
N LEU A 885 -37.40 5.93 31.35
CA LEU A 885 -37.13 5.66 29.93
C LEU A 885 -37.92 6.63 29.03
N LEU A 886 -39.21 6.83 29.33
CA LEU A 886 -40.07 7.73 28.58
C LEU A 886 -39.59 9.19 28.71
N ASP A 887 -39.30 9.65 29.93
CA ASP A 887 -38.74 10.99 30.19
C ASP A 887 -37.43 11.22 29.42
N ASN A 888 -36.53 10.24 29.41
CA ASN A 888 -35.27 10.33 28.68
C ASN A 888 -35.47 10.39 27.16
N LYS A 889 -36.42 9.61 26.60
CA LYS A 889 -36.75 9.68 25.17
C LYS A 889 -37.33 11.03 24.80
N ILE A 890 -38.17 11.60 25.65
CA ILE A 890 -38.73 12.95 25.47
C ILE A 890 -37.62 14.01 25.57
N ALA A 891 -36.68 13.86 26.50
CA ALA A 891 -35.56 14.79 26.63
C ALA A 891 -34.71 14.83 25.35
N VAL A 892 -34.40 13.67 24.76
CA VAL A 892 -33.67 13.59 23.49
C VAL A 892 -34.51 14.12 22.33
N ALA A 893 -35.81 13.79 22.27
CA ALA A 893 -36.75 14.30 21.27
C ALA A 893 -36.84 15.83 21.29
N LYS A 894 -36.92 16.42 22.49
CA LYS A 894 -36.97 17.87 22.68
C LYS A 894 -35.65 18.53 22.29
N ALA A 895 -34.52 17.96 22.69
CA ALA A 895 -33.21 18.45 22.32
C ALA A 895 -33.05 18.51 20.79
N PHE A 896 -33.36 17.40 20.11
CA PHE A 896 -33.26 17.29 18.66
C PHE A 896 -34.22 18.24 17.93
N SER A 897 -35.53 18.14 18.20
CA SER A 897 -36.56 18.79 17.38
C SER A 897 -36.89 20.23 17.75
N ILE A 898 -36.74 20.62 19.03
CA ILE A 898 -37.15 21.94 19.52
C ILE A 898 -35.94 22.80 19.86
N ASP A 899 -35.01 22.27 20.66
CA ASP A 899 -33.90 23.08 21.18
C ASP A 899 -32.82 23.31 20.12
N TRP A 900 -32.60 22.35 19.24
CA TRP A 900 -31.67 22.47 18.10
C TRP A 900 -32.38 22.64 16.76
N GLY A 901 -33.71 22.51 16.73
CA GLY A 901 -34.52 22.70 15.53
C GLY A 901 -34.22 21.73 14.39
N LEU A 902 -33.75 20.52 14.69
CA LEU A 902 -33.21 19.61 13.68
C LEU A 902 -34.27 18.80 12.92
N GLY A 903 -33.98 18.54 11.66
CA GLY A 903 -34.56 17.51 10.82
C GLY A 903 -33.47 16.91 9.92
N TYR A 904 -33.80 15.83 9.20
CA TYR A 904 -32.91 15.28 8.17
C TYR A 904 -33.37 15.76 6.79
N ALA A 905 -32.43 15.96 5.86
CA ALA A 905 -32.72 16.49 4.53
C ALA A 905 -33.64 15.57 3.71
N LEU A 906 -33.54 14.25 3.92
CA LEU A 906 -34.37 13.25 3.25
C LEU A 906 -35.43 12.65 4.20
N PRO A 907 -36.69 12.46 3.75
CA PRO A 907 -37.75 11.88 4.59
C PRO A 907 -37.46 10.49 5.14
N ASP A 908 -36.83 9.61 4.35
CA ASP A 908 -36.51 8.24 4.77
C ASP A 908 -35.43 8.21 5.86
N ASP A 909 -34.43 9.10 5.76
CA ASP A 909 -33.38 9.26 6.76
C ASP A 909 -33.95 9.81 8.06
N ALA A 910 -34.90 10.75 7.98
CA ALA A 910 -35.59 11.28 9.14
C ALA A 910 -36.29 10.18 9.95
N ILE A 911 -36.92 9.22 9.26
CA ILE A 911 -37.58 8.06 9.87
C ILE A 911 -36.54 7.12 10.48
N LYS A 912 -35.57 6.66 9.68
CA LYS A 912 -34.59 5.66 10.09
C LYS A 912 -33.73 6.14 11.26
N HIS A 913 -33.06 7.28 11.10
CA HIS A 913 -32.18 7.79 12.16
C HIS A 913 -32.95 8.24 13.38
N GLY A 914 -34.17 8.77 13.19
CA GLY A 914 -35.04 9.10 14.32
C GLY A 914 -35.37 7.87 15.18
N MET A 915 -35.54 6.69 14.57
CA MET A 915 -35.80 5.43 15.28
C MET A 915 -34.53 4.90 15.95
N GLU A 916 -33.38 4.98 15.28
CA GLU A 916 -32.08 4.58 15.83
C GLU A 916 -31.74 5.40 17.08
N ILE A 917 -31.91 6.72 17.04
CA ILE A 917 -31.69 7.63 18.18
C ILE A 917 -32.59 7.24 19.36
N ALA A 918 -33.90 7.08 19.12
CA ALA A 918 -34.84 6.73 20.18
C ALA A 918 -34.59 5.33 20.77
N ALA A 919 -34.11 4.36 19.97
CA ALA A 919 -33.75 3.02 20.41
C ALA A 919 -32.48 3.00 21.29
N ALA A 920 -31.56 3.94 21.08
CA ALA A 920 -30.33 4.04 21.88
C ALA A 920 -30.54 4.63 23.28
N VAL A 921 -31.73 5.18 23.58
CA VAL A 921 -32.06 5.74 24.89
C VAL A 921 -32.35 4.65 25.91
N THR A 922 -31.77 4.77 27.10
CA THR A 922 -32.00 3.86 28.23
C THR A 922 -32.65 4.59 29.41
N PRO A 923 -33.19 3.88 30.42
CA PRO A 923 -33.77 4.53 31.61
C PRO A 923 -32.79 5.42 32.40
N ASN A 924 -31.49 5.21 32.24
CA ASN A 924 -30.47 5.88 33.07
C ASN A 924 -29.45 6.69 32.25
N ASP A 925 -29.48 6.63 30.93
CA ASP A 925 -28.47 7.24 30.07
C ASP A 925 -29.04 7.60 28.69
N ILE A 926 -28.71 8.82 28.24
CA ILE A 926 -29.03 9.39 26.92
C ILE A 926 -27.80 9.62 26.04
N THR A 927 -26.59 9.44 26.57
CA THR A 927 -25.33 9.85 25.94
C THR A 927 -25.14 9.21 24.57
N LYS A 928 -25.45 7.92 24.43
CA LYS A 928 -25.37 7.21 23.14
C LYS A 928 -26.33 7.79 22.11
N ALA A 929 -27.55 8.11 22.52
CA ALA A 929 -28.56 8.70 21.63
C ALA A 929 -28.13 10.09 21.15
N ILE A 930 -27.58 10.92 22.03
CA ILE A 930 -27.04 12.23 21.65
C ILE A 930 -25.83 12.09 20.71
N ALA A 931 -24.92 11.14 20.97
CA ALA A 931 -23.76 10.90 20.12
C ALA A 931 -24.15 10.47 18.68
N LEU A 932 -25.24 9.70 18.53
CA LEU A 932 -25.74 9.27 17.23
C LEU A 932 -26.25 10.43 16.34
N ILE A 933 -26.58 11.58 16.92
CA ILE A 933 -27.00 12.77 16.16
C ILE A 933 -25.80 13.36 15.39
N GLY A 934 -24.57 13.10 15.83
CA GLY A 934 -23.37 13.45 15.06
C GLY A 934 -23.03 14.95 15.04
N ILE A 935 -23.58 15.74 15.98
CA ILE A 935 -23.30 17.17 16.11
C ILE A 935 -22.74 17.51 17.50
N ASN A 936 -22.02 18.61 17.59
CA ASN A 936 -21.62 19.21 18.86
C ASN A 936 -22.66 20.27 19.28
N PRO A 937 -23.39 20.08 20.39
CA PRO A 937 -24.40 21.04 20.84
C PRO A 937 -23.87 22.45 21.08
N GLY A 938 -22.58 22.60 21.42
CA GLY A 938 -21.95 23.91 21.63
C GLY A 938 -21.87 24.76 20.36
N ASP A 939 -22.02 24.13 19.19
CA ASP A 939 -22.02 24.78 17.88
C ASP A 939 -23.42 25.21 17.43
N LEU A 940 -24.48 24.88 18.18
CA LEU A 940 -25.85 25.33 17.93
C LEU A 940 -26.32 26.26 19.06
N GLN A 941 -25.96 27.54 18.95
CA GLN A 941 -26.33 28.59 19.89
C GLN A 941 -27.47 29.42 19.32
N LEU A 942 -28.59 28.76 19.02
CA LEU A 942 -29.71 29.35 18.28
C LEU A 942 -30.68 30.14 19.16
N PHE A 943 -30.67 29.91 20.48
CA PHE A 943 -31.71 30.37 21.40
C PHE A 943 -31.17 30.74 22.78
#